data_AF-A0A4Q5TPL3-F1
#
_entry.id   AF-A0A4Q5TPL3-F1
#
_cell.length_a   1.000
_cell.length_b   1.000
_cell.length_c   1.000
_cell.angle_alpha   90.00
_cell.angle_beta   90.00
_cell.angle_gamma   90.00
#
_symmetry.space_group_name_H-M   'P 1'
#
loop_
_entity.id
_entity.type
_entity.pdbx_description
1 polymer ?
#
loop_
_entity_poly.entity_id
_entity_poly.type
_entity_poly.pdbx_seq_one_letter_code
_entity_poly.pdbx_strand_id
1 'polypeptide(L)'
;AIWGGGLSALHPVPWQDGDANVNDIEVTKYLNVNSSGYVETRAQTTDDYYTFGIEGLLLRGMKCPNGTLTGSSGFFSGEITLKLEIRNAASATVCSDEIRLRVAPWLGISHAEASQEIWAIDWPTFNQRFLNEPLNNGYAGLSYSGQQLRVEPYGTGTTTSGSQWFQDHVEIGYSQRPGGPKMHVVFRVPYDPYQTQPLWPKTRLLSKNVGIFQIGLIKQIRGTLGGDYGGNYGGNLEFLPPSQVHPHGVMLMGDLVEAEVKTFLMAQEFQYIDQKSFSPPSKWLKVGHVDEYSSFLSGSRVVFADSRMGIEKLEDTAIIPAADRGKKVFFATSGVTQAGTVVSGTPFVDSALTPYIDESRRIYLGTANAQADMDKFNYIRFYQGPAQGWVAKIKTGTVTGNNYADVVLEKGNSNNTIVPCIWFTGKSMAGNSAIGDKGYMFYMDPGGYPPPNGANVPNAPSAPSLWPNMPAPNAGNKYVLVEGTKGGYPHSEYSPIPAFITVHEILMDAEFVDFNKNYSYKSLLDSENAIRAAAGAESLNFTFVPALFFGTKDSNTLSAAPRLSVAFNPGPANLQPLTVPTVGNALFVPRQFGPVNNAGVDIYESAIRAAVSSESVYFVDDWELYHVSGGEVHCGSIVKRALPATDWWTKIKP
;
A
#
# COMPACT_ATOMS: atom_id res chain seq x y z
N ALA A 1 -10.01 -35.25 -8.02
CA ALA A 1 -9.45 -36.43 -8.71
C ALA A 1 -9.12 -37.51 -7.69
N ILE A 2 -9.35 -38.78 -8.02
CA ILE A 2 -8.99 -39.94 -7.18
C ILE A 2 -7.97 -40.79 -7.94
N TRP A 3 -6.98 -41.35 -7.24
CA TRP A 3 -5.91 -42.15 -7.85
C TRP A 3 -5.59 -43.38 -6.98
N GLY A 4 -5.10 -44.43 -7.63
CA GLY A 4 -4.57 -45.62 -6.97
C GLY A 4 -3.12 -45.46 -6.51
N GLY A 5 -2.85 -45.74 -5.23
CA GLY A 5 -1.56 -45.49 -4.56
C GLY A 5 -0.46 -46.53 -4.77
N GLY A 6 -0.54 -47.36 -5.82
CA GLY A 6 0.39 -48.46 -6.08
C GLY A 6 1.40 -48.26 -7.22
N LEU A 7 1.39 -47.13 -7.92
CA LEU A 7 2.19 -46.95 -9.14
C LEU A 7 3.48 -46.16 -8.88
N SER A 8 4.61 -46.76 -9.26
CA SER A 8 5.95 -46.15 -9.29
C SER A 8 6.11 -45.02 -10.33
N ALA A 9 5.02 -44.56 -10.94
CA ALA A 9 5.04 -43.55 -11.97
C ALA A 9 4.89 -42.15 -11.35
N LEU A 10 5.83 -41.25 -11.68
CA LEU A 10 5.65 -39.82 -11.51
C LEU A 10 4.41 -39.39 -12.33
N HIS A 11 3.28 -39.19 -11.64
CA HIS A 11 1.98 -38.75 -12.18
C HIS A 11 1.11 -39.84 -12.87
N PRO A 12 0.42 -40.72 -12.10
CA PRO A 12 -0.65 -41.55 -12.66
C PRO A 12 -1.77 -40.68 -13.26
N VAL A 13 -2.62 -41.22 -14.14
CA VAL A 13 -3.85 -40.57 -14.65
C VAL A 13 -4.97 -40.78 -13.62
N PRO A 14 -5.89 -39.81 -13.37
CA PRO A 14 -6.94 -40.01 -12.39
C PRO A 14 -7.87 -41.14 -12.81
N TRP A 15 -8.41 -41.86 -11.83
CA TRP A 15 -9.56 -42.72 -12.07
C TRP A 15 -10.72 -41.90 -12.58
N GLN A 16 -11.35 -42.40 -13.65
CA GLN A 16 -12.52 -41.79 -14.24
C GLN A 16 -13.73 -42.12 -13.40
N ASP A 17 -14.68 -41.20 -13.35
CA ASP A 17 -15.96 -41.45 -12.73
C ASP A 17 -16.68 -42.60 -13.45
N GLY A 18 -17.14 -43.58 -12.68
CA GLY A 18 -17.72 -44.82 -13.17
C GLY A 18 -19.16 -44.71 -13.62
N ASP A 19 -19.84 -43.60 -13.30
CA ASP A 19 -21.22 -43.36 -13.65
C ASP A 19 -21.49 -41.91 -14.13
N ALA A 20 -22.76 -41.52 -14.17
CA ALA A 20 -23.20 -40.20 -14.61
C ALA A 20 -23.62 -39.29 -13.44
N ASN A 21 -23.44 -39.74 -12.20
CA ASN A 21 -23.81 -38.99 -11.01
C ASN A 21 -22.74 -37.94 -10.72
N VAL A 22 -23.05 -36.72 -11.14
CA VAL A 22 -22.20 -35.54 -10.97
C VAL A 22 -21.96 -35.11 -9.52
N ASN A 23 -22.63 -35.75 -8.54
CA ASN A 23 -22.51 -35.45 -7.12
C ASN A 23 -21.49 -36.34 -6.38
N ASP A 24 -20.96 -37.37 -7.03
CA ASP A 24 -19.88 -38.21 -6.49
C ASP A 24 -18.82 -38.52 -7.55
N ILE A 25 -17.86 -39.37 -7.16
CA ILE A 25 -16.88 -39.96 -8.07
C ILE A 25 -16.87 -41.45 -7.73
N GLU A 26 -17.51 -42.25 -8.58
CA GLU A 26 -17.57 -43.70 -8.44
C GLU A 26 -16.29 -44.31 -9.02
N VAL A 27 -15.55 -45.07 -8.21
CA VAL A 27 -14.29 -45.71 -8.64
C VAL A 27 -14.29 -47.22 -8.46
N THR A 28 -15.47 -47.83 -8.28
CA THR A 28 -15.60 -49.27 -8.01
C THR A 28 -15.01 -50.10 -9.14
N LYS A 29 -15.13 -49.61 -10.39
CA LYS A 29 -14.53 -50.24 -11.58
C LYS A 29 -13.04 -50.52 -11.42
N TYR A 30 -12.31 -49.67 -10.68
CA TYR A 30 -10.86 -49.82 -10.48
C TYR A 30 -10.50 -50.70 -9.28
N LEU A 31 -11.43 -50.91 -8.35
CA LEU A 31 -11.23 -51.67 -7.11
C LEU A 31 -11.76 -53.11 -7.20
N ASN A 32 -12.73 -53.37 -8.06
CA ASN A 32 -13.32 -54.70 -8.23
C ASN A 32 -12.38 -55.60 -9.05
N VAL A 33 -11.80 -56.64 -8.43
CA VAL A 33 -10.90 -57.61 -9.07
C VAL A 33 -11.49 -58.31 -10.30
N ASN A 34 -12.81 -58.34 -10.43
CA ASN A 34 -13.51 -58.95 -11.56
C ASN A 34 -13.86 -57.92 -12.67
N SER A 35 -13.53 -56.64 -12.46
CA SER A 35 -13.74 -55.59 -13.46
C SER A 35 -12.58 -55.56 -14.46
N SER A 36 -12.89 -55.32 -15.73
CA SER A 36 -11.88 -55.12 -16.78
C SER A 36 -11.02 -53.85 -16.58
N GLY A 37 -11.43 -52.96 -15.68
CA GLY A 37 -10.70 -51.76 -15.29
C GLY A 37 -9.93 -51.87 -13.97
N TYR A 38 -9.84 -53.06 -13.37
CA TYR A 38 -9.16 -53.26 -12.09
C TYR A 38 -7.69 -52.80 -12.14
N VAL A 39 -7.26 -52.09 -11.10
CA VAL A 39 -5.87 -51.69 -10.88
C VAL A 39 -5.43 -52.20 -9.51
N GLU A 40 -4.41 -53.06 -9.49
CA GLU A 40 -3.78 -53.47 -8.24
C GLU A 40 -3.06 -52.26 -7.62
N THR A 41 -3.48 -51.86 -6.42
CA THR A 41 -2.96 -50.69 -5.71
C THR A 41 -2.45 -51.02 -4.32
N ARG A 42 -2.47 -52.29 -3.93
CA ARG A 42 -1.80 -52.75 -2.72
C ARG A 42 -0.29 -52.64 -2.89
N ALA A 43 0.41 -52.23 -1.83
CA ALA A 43 1.86 -52.19 -1.82
C ALA A 43 2.42 -53.63 -1.87
N GLN A 44 3.36 -53.91 -2.78
CA GLN A 44 3.94 -55.24 -2.98
C GLN A 44 4.65 -55.83 -1.74
N THR A 45 4.84 -55.04 -0.69
CA THR A 45 5.54 -55.42 0.54
C THR A 45 4.61 -55.55 1.76
N THR A 46 3.33 -55.15 1.65
CA THR A 46 2.33 -55.27 2.71
C THR A 46 0.98 -55.60 2.05
N ASP A 47 0.64 -56.89 1.97
CA ASP A 47 -0.49 -57.41 1.18
C ASP A 47 -1.90 -56.99 1.68
N ASP A 48 -1.98 -56.19 2.75
CA ASP A 48 -3.23 -56.02 3.52
C ASP A 48 -4.01 -54.73 3.22
N TYR A 49 -3.44 -53.75 2.50
CA TYR A 49 -4.07 -52.42 2.37
C TYR A 49 -4.09 -51.85 0.94
N TYR A 50 -5.28 -51.42 0.50
CA TYR A 50 -5.45 -50.57 -0.67
C TYR A 50 -5.13 -49.12 -0.28
N THR A 51 -4.29 -48.44 -1.06
CA THR A 51 -4.01 -47.00 -0.87
C THR A 51 -4.63 -46.20 -2.00
N PHE A 52 -5.27 -45.09 -1.69
CA PHE A 52 -5.80 -44.14 -2.66
C PHE A 52 -5.45 -42.70 -2.28
N GLY A 53 -5.25 -41.87 -3.30
CA GLY A 53 -4.99 -40.44 -3.15
C GLY A 53 -6.19 -39.63 -3.60
N ILE A 54 -6.41 -38.49 -2.95
CA ILE A 54 -7.37 -37.47 -3.39
C ILE A 54 -6.59 -36.19 -3.66
N GLU A 55 -6.75 -35.64 -4.86
CA GLU A 55 -6.08 -34.40 -5.26
C GLU A 55 -7.01 -33.44 -5.97
N GLY A 56 -6.59 -32.17 -6.04
CA GLY A 56 -7.34 -31.11 -6.71
C GLY A 56 -8.59 -30.67 -5.93
N LEU A 57 -8.56 -30.78 -4.61
CA LEU A 57 -9.66 -30.30 -3.76
C LEU A 57 -9.70 -28.77 -3.75
N LEU A 58 -10.90 -28.24 -3.88
CA LEU A 58 -11.17 -26.81 -3.72
C LEU A 58 -11.24 -26.48 -2.23
N LEU A 59 -10.97 -25.22 -1.88
CA LEU A 59 -11.31 -24.70 -0.56
C LEU A 59 -12.84 -24.52 -0.46
N ARG A 60 -13.34 -24.54 0.77
CA ARG A 60 -14.75 -24.26 1.05
C ARG A 60 -15.13 -22.88 0.49
N GLY A 61 -16.29 -22.78 -0.14
CA GLY A 61 -16.78 -21.53 -0.73
C GLY A 61 -16.19 -21.20 -2.09
N MET A 62 -15.31 -22.03 -2.66
CA MET A 62 -14.88 -21.86 -4.05
C MET A 62 -15.94 -22.37 -5.03
N LYS A 63 -16.10 -21.67 -6.16
CA LYS A 63 -17.00 -22.09 -7.23
C LYS A 63 -16.49 -23.37 -7.90
N CYS A 64 -17.39 -24.32 -8.14
CA CYS A 64 -17.04 -25.57 -8.81
C CYS A 64 -16.84 -25.34 -10.33
N PRO A 65 -15.71 -25.80 -10.92
CA PRO A 65 -15.31 -25.46 -12.31
C PRO A 65 -16.34 -25.71 -13.42
N ASN A 66 -17.29 -26.65 -13.26
CA ASN A 66 -18.20 -27.06 -14.34
C ASN A 66 -19.70 -26.84 -14.05
N GLY A 67 -20.09 -26.18 -12.95
CA GLY A 67 -21.51 -25.95 -12.62
C GLY A 67 -22.37 -27.21 -12.48
N THR A 68 -21.76 -28.41 -12.49
CA THR A 68 -22.46 -29.70 -12.62
C THR A 68 -22.91 -30.28 -11.29
N LEU A 69 -22.42 -29.76 -10.16
CA LEU A 69 -23.01 -30.04 -8.86
C LEU A 69 -24.33 -29.26 -8.76
N THR A 70 -25.43 -29.94 -9.10
CA THR A 70 -26.78 -29.37 -9.05
C THR A 70 -27.28 -29.34 -7.60
N GLY A 71 -27.35 -28.12 -7.06
CA GLY A 71 -27.75 -27.80 -5.68
C GLY A 71 -27.55 -26.30 -5.46
N SER A 72 -28.24 -25.71 -4.48
CA SER A 72 -28.56 -24.28 -4.36
C SER A 72 -27.42 -23.26 -4.21
N SER A 73 -26.18 -23.53 -4.61
CA SER A 73 -25.17 -22.46 -4.66
C SER A 73 -24.04 -22.60 -5.69
N GLY A 74 -23.75 -23.76 -6.29
CA GLY A 74 -22.62 -23.91 -7.22
C GLY A 74 -21.22 -23.73 -6.58
N PHE A 75 -21.15 -23.67 -5.25
CA PHE A 75 -19.93 -23.58 -4.45
C PHE A 75 -19.66 -24.89 -3.70
N PHE A 76 -18.38 -25.19 -3.49
CA PHE A 76 -17.96 -26.37 -2.73
C PHE A 76 -18.16 -26.17 -1.23
N SER A 77 -18.83 -27.13 -0.57
CA SER A 77 -19.14 -27.08 0.87
C SER A 77 -17.91 -27.25 1.77
N GLY A 78 -16.77 -27.68 1.22
CA GLY A 78 -15.59 -28.05 2.01
C GLY A 78 -15.71 -29.40 2.70
N GLU A 79 -16.82 -30.12 2.52
CA GLU A 79 -17.06 -31.44 3.12
C GLU A 79 -16.99 -32.52 2.05
N ILE A 80 -16.42 -33.67 2.41
CA ILE A 80 -16.28 -34.84 1.55
C ILE A 80 -16.69 -36.05 2.37
N THR A 81 -17.62 -36.85 1.84
CA THR A 81 -17.93 -38.15 2.42
C THR A 81 -17.26 -39.22 1.58
N LEU A 82 -16.38 -40.01 2.20
CA LEU A 82 -15.87 -41.22 1.57
C LEU A 82 -16.71 -42.39 2.06
N LYS A 83 -17.41 -43.05 1.14
CA LYS A 83 -18.27 -44.18 1.42
C LYS A 83 -17.66 -45.46 0.87
N LEU A 84 -17.55 -46.48 1.70
CA LEU A 84 -17.18 -47.83 1.29
C LEU A 84 -18.43 -48.70 1.28
N GLU A 85 -18.64 -49.45 0.20
CA GLU A 85 -19.74 -50.41 0.08
C GLU A 85 -19.21 -51.78 -0.28
N ILE A 86 -19.66 -52.81 0.44
CA ILE A 86 -19.46 -54.20 0.05
C ILE A 86 -20.72 -54.63 -0.69
N ARG A 87 -20.58 -55.02 -1.96
CA ARG A 87 -21.69 -55.47 -2.81
C ARG A 87 -21.59 -56.97 -3.09
N ASN A 88 -22.73 -57.65 -3.15
CA ASN A 88 -22.78 -59.07 -3.53
C ASN A 88 -22.63 -59.25 -5.06
N ALA A 89 -22.64 -60.51 -5.52
CA ALA A 89 -22.51 -60.83 -6.95
C ALA A 89 -23.66 -60.28 -7.83
N ALA A 90 -24.80 -59.91 -7.23
CA ALA A 90 -25.92 -59.23 -7.90
C ALA A 90 -25.83 -57.70 -7.80
N SER A 91 -24.66 -57.16 -7.40
CA SER A 91 -24.39 -55.75 -7.19
C SER A 91 -25.21 -55.07 -6.09
N ALA A 92 -25.89 -55.84 -5.23
CA ALA A 92 -26.62 -55.29 -4.09
C ALA A 92 -25.69 -55.02 -2.91
N THR A 93 -25.80 -53.85 -2.29
CA THR A 93 -25.03 -53.48 -1.09
C THR A 93 -25.40 -54.38 0.09
N VAL A 94 -24.41 -55.11 0.59
CA VAL A 94 -24.48 -56.01 1.76
C VAL A 94 -24.26 -55.21 3.04
N CYS A 95 -23.24 -54.35 3.04
CA CYS A 95 -22.96 -53.42 4.12
C CYS A 95 -22.18 -52.21 3.59
N SER A 96 -22.18 -51.12 4.35
CA SER A 96 -21.45 -49.90 4.02
C SER A 96 -20.93 -49.21 5.26
N ASP A 97 -19.88 -48.43 5.09
CA ASP A 97 -19.34 -47.53 6.11
C ASP A 97 -19.00 -46.17 5.47
N GLU A 98 -18.96 -45.10 6.27
CA GLU A 98 -18.63 -43.76 5.79
C GLU A 98 -17.69 -43.01 6.73
N ILE A 99 -16.76 -42.25 6.14
CA ILE A 99 -16.00 -41.23 6.85
C ILE A 99 -16.28 -39.87 6.25
N ARG A 100 -16.44 -38.88 7.13
CA ARG A 100 -16.61 -37.48 6.74
C ARG A 100 -15.31 -36.74 6.94
N LEU A 101 -14.87 -36.08 5.89
CA LEU A 101 -13.68 -35.26 5.85
C LEU A 101 -14.09 -33.82 5.66
N ARG A 102 -13.29 -32.95 6.28
CA ARG A 102 -13.39 -31.51 6.07
C ARG A 102 -12.09 -31.02 5.47
N VAL A 103 -12.19 -30.31 4.35
CA VAL A 103 -11.06 -29.60 3.75
C VAL A 103 -10.60 -28.52 4.72
N ALA A 104 -9.29 -28.50 4.97
CA ALA A 104 -8.68 -27.51 5.85
C ALA A 104 -8.91 -26.09 5.29
N PRO A 105 -9.26 -25.12 6.15
CA PRO A 105 -9.49 -23.75 5.71
C PRO A 105 -8.19 -23.12 5.22
N TRP A 106 -8.32 -22.03 4.48
CA TRP A 106 -7.26 -21.04 4.35
C TRP A 106 -7.38 -20.00 5.46
N LEU A 107 -6.27 -19.71 6.15
CA LEU A 107 -6.20 -18.72 7.21
C LEU A 107 -5.10 -17.71 6.91
N GLY A 108 -5.39 -16.42 7.04
CA GLY A 108 -4.37 -15.38 6.91
C GLY A 108 -3.43 -15.34 8.11
N ILE A 109 -2.29 -14.69 7.93
CA ILE A 109 -1.22 -14.59 8.92
C ILE A 109 -1.06 -13.13 9.32
N SER A 110 -1.22 -12.81 10.59
CA SER A 110 -1.07 -11.42 11.05
C SER A 110 0.40 -10.99 11.11
N HIS A 111 0.61 -9.68 11.20
CA HIS A 111 1.92 -9.09 11.37
C HIS A 111 2.60 -9.39 12.71
N ALA A 112 1.90 -10.03 13.65
CA ALA A 112 2.48 -10.49 14.91
C ALA A 112 3.42 -11.69 14.71
N GLU A 113 3.24 -12.46 13.64
CA GLU A 113 4.13 -13.56 13.30
C GLU A 113 5.45 -13.04 12.71
N ALA A 114 6.55 -13.71 13.06
CA ALA A 114 7.88 -13.29 12.68
C ALA A 114 8.07 -13.28 11.15
N SER A 115 8.61 -12.21 10.59
CA SER A 115 8.92 -12.13 9.15
C SER A 115 10.03 -13.11 8.77
N GLN A 116 9.97 -13.67 7.56
CA GLN A 116 10.99 -14.58 7.00
C GLN A 116 11.54 -14.10 5.65
N GLU A 117 10.65 -13.69 4.75
CA GLU A 117 11.00 -13.19 3.42
C GLU A 117 10.21 -11.91 3.13
N ILE A 118 10.87 -10.90 2.59
CA ILE A 118 10.27 -9.63 2.18
C ILE A 118 10.32 -9.57 0.67
N TRP A 119 9.20 -9.27 0.02
CA TRP A 119 9.10 -9.21 -1.44
C TRP A 119 8.78 -7.81 -1.89
N ALA A 120 9.50 -7.30 -2.89
CA ALA A 120 9.33 -5.98 -3.46
C ALA A 120 9.84 -5.91 -4.90
N ILE A 121 9.54 -4.82 -5.61
CA ILE A 121 10.10 -4.57 -6.95
C ILE A 121 11.56 -4.11 -6.82
N ASP A 122 12.46 -4.58 -7.69
CA ASP A 122 13.76 -3.93 -7.90
C ASP A 122 13.67 -3.03 -9.12
N TRP A 123 13.64 -1.73 -8.83
CA TRP A 123 13.79 -0.69 -9.84
C TRP A 123 15.02 0.15 -9.48
N PRO A 124 16.18 -0.12 -10.12
CA PRO A 124 17.46 0.51 -9.76
C PRO A 124 17.43 2.05 -9.72
N THR A 125 16.60 2.68 -10.53
CA THR A 125 16.50 4.14 -10.59
C THR A 125 15.68 4.74 -9.44
N PHE A 126 14.64 4.06 -8.97
CA PHE A 126 13.63 4.67 -8.09
C PHE A 126 13.44 3.97 -6.74
N ASN A 127 13.92 2.74 -6.57
CA ASN A 127 13.63 1.93 -5.38
C ASN A 127 14.84 1.63 -4.48
N GLN A 128 16.01 2.20 -4.75
CA GLN A 128 17.22 1.79 -4.04
C GLN A 128 17.27 2.27 -2.59
N ARG A 129 16.69 3.43 -2.26
CA ARG A 129 16.60 3.87 -0.86
C ARG A 129 15.66 2.98 -0.06
N PHE A 130 14.46 2.76 -0.59
CA PHE A 130 13.47 1.84 -0.07
C PHE A 130 14.05 0.44 0.25
N LEU A 131 14.81 -0.14 -0.68
CA LEU A 131 15.37 -1.48 -0.50
C LEU A 131 16.64 -1.48 0.37
N ASN A 132 17.59 -0.58 0.09
CA ASN A 132 19.00 -0.73 0.43
C ASN A 132 19.62 0.49 1.16
N GLU A 133 18.83 1.46 1.62
CA GLU A 133 19.38 2.57 2.40
C GLU A 133 20.06 2.05 3.68
N PRO A 134 21.36 2.36 3.91
CA PRO A 134 22.06 1.93 5.10
C PRO A 134 21.50 2.66 6.33
N LEU A 135 21.58 2.02 7.50
CA LEU A 135 21.13 2.65 8.75
C LEU A 135 21.90 3.95 9.01
N ASN A 136 21.15 5.05 9.10
CA ASN A 136 21.69 6.35 9.50
C ASN A 136 20.62 7.15 10.25
N ASN A 137 20.86 7.54 11.50
CA ASN A 137 19.93 8.32 12.33
C ASN A 137 18.48 7.79 12.36
N GLY A 138 18.33 6.46 12.32
CA GLY A 138 17.02 5.80 12.30
C GLY A 138 16.29 5.85 10.96
N TYR A 139 16.98 6.18 9.87
CA TYR A 139 16.57 5.93 8.48
C TYR A 139 17.21 4.63 7.99
N ALA A 140 16.47 3.78 7.29
CA ALA A 140 16.98 2.55 6.70
C ALA A 140 16.03 2.00 5.62
N GLY A 141 16.58 1.23 4.67
CA GLY A 141 15.81 0.44 3.72
C GLY A 141 15.41 -0.92 4.29
N LEU A 142 14.50 -1.63 3.61
CA LEU A 142 13.95 -2.92 4.07
C LEU A 142 15.02 -4.01 4.30
N SER A 143 16.13 -3.97 3.56
CA SER A 143 17.27 -4.89 3.74
C SER A 143 17.90 -4.81 5.13
N TYR A 144 17.76 -3.68 5.83
CA TYR A 144 18.27 -3.53 7.19
C TYR A 144 17.60 -4.49 8.19
N SER A 145 16.40 -5.00 7.87
CA SER A 145 15.73 -6.01 8.68
C SER A 145 16.56 -7.29 8.88
N GLY A 146 17.52 -7.57 7.97
CA GLY A 146 18.28 -8.81 7.94
C GLY A 146 17.48 -10.03 7.46
N GLN A 147 16.20 -9.84 7.08
CA GLN A 147 15.38 -10.88 6.47
C GLN A 147 15.76 -11.08 5.00
N GLN A 148 15.35 -12.21 4.43
CA GLN A 148 15.62 -12.46 3.02
C GLN A 148 14.80 -11.51 2.13
N LEU A 149 15.48 -10.53 1.53
CA LEU A 149 14.88 -9.63 0.55
C LEU A 149 14.83 -10.31 -0.82
N ARG A 150 13.62 -10.56 -1.31
CA ARG A 150 13.28 -11.18 -2.60
C ARG A 150 12.78 -10.10 -3.55
N VAL A 151 13.55 -9.80 -4.59
CA VAL A 151 13.16 -8.75 -5.54
C VAL A 151 12.78 -9.29 -6.91
N GLU A 152 11.82 -8.63 -7.55
CA GLU A 152 11.52 -8.84 -8.97
C GLU A 152 12.04 -7.65 -9.80
N PRO A 153 12.89 -7.87 -10.81
CA PRO A 153 13.41 -6.79 -11.64
C PRO A 153 12.31 -6.09 -12.44
N TYR A 154 12.30 -4.76 -12.42
CA TYR A 154 11.45 -3.97 -13.30
C TYR A 154 11.84 -4.17 -14.78
N GLY A 155 10.86 -4.35 -15.67
CA GLY A 155 11.06 -4.33 -17.11
C GLY A 155 11.64 -5.61 -17.75
N THR A 156 11.93 -6.67 -16.98
CA THR A 156 12.30 -7.96 -17.57
C THR A 156 11.05 -8.70 -18.08
N GLY A 157 11.04 -9.13 -19.35
CA GLY A 157 9.89 -9.77 -20.02
C GLY A 157 9.38 -11.10 -19.41
N THR A 158 9.86 -11.50 -18.23
CA THR A 158 9.34 -12.59 -17.41
C THR A 158 8.15 -12.16 -16.53
N THR A 159 7.90 -10.85 -16.39
CA THR A 159 6.74 -10.28 -15.69
C THR A 159 5.80 -9.64 -16.72
N THR A 160 4.61 -10.19 -16.94
CA THR A 160 3.64 -9.63 -17.90
C THR A 160 3.01 -8.30 -17.44
N SER A 161 3.34 -7.81 -16.25
CA SER A 161 3.06 -6.46 -15.75
C SER A 161 4.00 -6.18 -14.57
N GLY A 162 5.03 -5.35 -14.78
CA GLY A 162 5.93 -4.92 -13.70
C GLY A 162 5.20 -3.95 -12.78
N SER A 163 4.57 -4.47 -11.72
CA SER A 163 3.84 -3.67 -10.73
C SER A 163 4.67 -3.54 -9.46
N GLN A 164 4.77 -2.32 -8.94
CA GLN A 164 5.42 -2.03 -7.66
C GLN A 164 4.58 -2.43 -6.43
N TRP A 165 3.28 -2.64 -6.61
CA TRP A 165 2.30 -2.85 -5.53
C TRP A 165 2.24 -4.32 -5.07
N PHE A 166 3.30 -4.78 -4.40
CA PHE A 166 3.43 -6.20 -4.04
C PHE A 166 2.32 -6.70 -3.10
N GLN A 167 1.86 -5.84 -2.19
CA GLN A 167 0.74 -6.12 -1.29
C GLN A 167 -0.55 -6.41 -2.06
N ASP A 168 -0.76 -5.76 -3.21
CA ASP A 168 -2.03 -5.80 -3.92
C ASP A 168 -2.24 -7.05 -4.78
N HIS A 169 -1.23 -7.90 -4.92
CA HIS A 169 -1.30 -9.08 -5.77
C HIS A 169 -1.65 -10.35 -5.01
N VAL A 170 -1.33 -10.43 -3.72
CA VAL A 170 -1.46 -11.66 -2.95
C VAL A 170 -1.69 -11.37 -1.48
N GLU A 171 -2.31 -12.34 -0.81
CA GLU A 171 -2.29 -12.44 0.65
C GLU A 171 -1.65 -13.79 1.04
N ILE A 172 -0.64 -13.77 1.91
CA ILE A 172 0.12 -14.99 2.26
C ILE A 172 -0.46 -15.60 3.53
N GLY A 173 -1.33 -16.59 3.34
CA GLY A 173 -1.91 -17.37 4.44
C GLY A 173 -1.29 -18.75 4.60
N TYR A 174 -2.02 -19.62 5.29
CA TYR A 174 -1.64 -21.01 5.51
C TYR A 174 -2.85 -21.96 5.53
N SER A 175 -2.54 -23.24 5.39
CA SER A 175 -3.47 -24.33 5.65
C SER A 175 -2.72 -25.49 6.31
N GLN A 176 -3.47 -26.34 7.02
CA GLN A 176 -2.90 -27.45 7.78
C GLN A 176 -3.90 -28.59 7.91
N ARG A 177 -3.43 -29.83 7.82
CA ARG A 177 -4.21 -31.01 8.22
C ARG A 177 -3.64 -31.64 9.49
N PRO A 178 -4.45 -32.36 10.29
CA PRO A 178 -3.94 -33.16 11.40
C PRO A 178 -2.82 -34.12 10.96
N GLY A 179 -1.75 -34.17 11.74
CA GLY A 179 -0.58 -35.02 11.47
C GLY A 179 0.23 -34.68 10.21
N GLY A 180 -0.13 -33.61 9.48
CA GLY A 180 0.62 -33.10 8.33
C GLY A 180 1.38 -31.82 8.64
N PRO A 181 2.36 -31.43 7.80
CA PRO A 181 3.04 -30.15 7.95
C PRO A 181 2.05 -29.00 7.72
N LYS A 182 2.23 -27.91 8.46
CA LYS A 182 1.61 -26.62 8.15
C LYS A 182 2.29 -26.06 6.91
N MET A 183 1.52 -25.56 5.95
CA MET A 183 2.04 -25.07 4.67
C MET A 183 1.54 -23.66 4.42
N HIS A 184 2.42 -22.79 3.92
CA HIS A 184 2.00 -21.52 3.33
C HIS A 184 1.08 -21.80 2.15
N VAL A 185 0.00 -21.05 2.06
CA VAL A 185 -0.95 -21.11 0.94
C VAL A 185 -1.25 -19.68 0.54
N VAL A 186 -0.77 -19.27 -0.63
CA VAL A 186 -0.90 -17.90 -1.14
C VAL A 186 -2.25 -17.73 -1.79
N PHE A 187 -3.04 -16.79 -1.30
CA PHE A 187 -4.24 -16.33 -1.97
C PHE A 187 -3.83 -15.28 -3.01
N ARG A 188 -3.88 -15.63 -4.30
CA ARG A 188 -3.80 -14.61 -5.36
C ARG A 188 -5.13 -13.90 -5.39
N VAL A 189 -5.15 -12.64 -4.95
CA VAL A 189 -6.39 -11.88 -4.87
C VAL A 189 -7.04 -11.75 -6.25
N PRO A 190 -8.37 -11.67 -6.34
CA PRO A 190 -9.09 -11.60 -7.62
C PRO A 190 -8.77 -10.32 -8.39
N TYR A 191 -8.68 -10.45 -9.72
CA TYR A 191 -8.49 -9.34 -10.65
C TYR A 191 -9.71 -9.17 -11.53
N ASP A 192 -9.89 -7.96 -12.05
CA ASP A 192 -10.90 -7.73 -13.08
C ASP A 192 -10.64 -8.63 -14.30
N PRO A 193 -11.68 -9.22 -14.94
CA PRO A 193 -11.50 -10.08 -16.10
C PRO A 193 -10.66 -9.51 -17.26
N TYR A 194 -10.55 -8.19 -17.35
CA TYR A 194 -9.78 -7.51 -18.40
C TYR A 194 -8.35 -7.12 -17.99
N GLN A 195 -7.96 -7.37 -16.74
CA GLN A 195 -6.63 -7.04 -16.23
C GLN A 195 -5.77 -8.29 -16.08
N THR A 196 -4.45 -8.11 -16.26
CA THR A 196 -3.48 -9.19 -16.07
C THR A 196 -2.72 -8.98 -14.77
N GLN A 197 -2.98 -9.87 -13.81
CA GLN A 197 -2.20 -9.96 -12.58
C GLN A 197 -0.77 -10.44 -12.89
N PRO A 198 0.26 -9.89 -12.22
CA PRO A 198 1.64 -10.37 -12.35
C PRO A 198 1.79 -11.88 -12.11
N LEU A 199 2.74 -12.48 -12.82
CA LEU A 199 3.01 -13.92 -12.77
C LEU A 199 3.95 -14.34 -11.65
N TRP A 200 4.69 -13.39 -11.04
CA TRP A 200 5.68 -13.68 -9.99
C TRP A 200 5.14 -14.56 -8.86
N PRO A 201 3.87 -14.48 -8.40
CA PRO A 201 3.40 -15.40 -7.37
C PRO A 201 3.47 -16.85 -7.85
N LYS A 202 3.01 -17.11 -9.09
CA LYS A 202 3.01 -18.46 -9.68
C LYS A 202 4.40 -18.97 -10.03
N THR A 203 5.31 -18.10 -10.43
CA THR A 203 6.64 -18.50 -10.89
C THR A 203 7.71 -18.50 -9.79
N ARG A 204 7.45 -17.80 -8.68
CA ARG A 204 8.45 -17.54 -7.63
C ARG A 204 8.01 -17.93 -6.22
N LEU A 205 6.72 -17.81 -5.87
CA LEU A 205 6.21 -18.27 -4.57
C LEU A 205 5.83 -19.75 -4.58
N LEU A 206 5.19 -20.22 -5.66
CA LEU A 206 4.81 -21.62 -5.81
C LEU A 206 6.07 -22.49 -5.78
N SER A 207 6.17 -23.33 -4.76
CA SER A 207 7.36 -24.14 -4.52
C SER A 207 6.98 -25.35 -3.67
N LYS A 208 7.95 -26.23 -3.39
CA LYS A 208 7.74 -27.37 -2.50
C LYS A 208 7.22 -26.87 -1.14
N ASN A 209 6.05 -27.37 -0.73
CA ASN A 209 5.35 -27.00 0.51
C ASN A 209 4.77 -25.56 0.56
N VAL A 210 4.62 -24.89 -0.59
CA VAL A 210 3.90 -23.61 -0.70
C VAL A 210 2.81 -23.77 -1.75
N GLY A 211 1.54 -23.72 -1.32
CA GLY A 211 0.38 -23.76 -2.22
C GLY A 211 0.02 -22.37 -2.74
N ILE A 212 -0.69 -22.31 -3.86
CA ILE A 212 -1.27 -21.07 -4.40
C ILE A 212 -2.67 -21.36 -4.93
N PHE A 213 -3.62 -20.47 -4.67
CA PHE A 213 -4.97 -20.55 -5.24
C PHE A 213 -5.50 -19.16 -5.63
N GLN A 214 -6.58 -19.15 -6.40
CA GLN A 214 -7.36 -17.97 -6.77
C GLN A 214 -8.81 -18.41 -6.94
N ILE A 215 -9.76 -17.56 -6.57
CA ILE A 215 -11.20 -17.91 -6.58
C ILE A 215 -11.93 -17.51 -7.87
N GLY A 216 -11.21 -16.91 -8.82
CA GLY A 216 -11.74 -16.48 -10.11
C GLY A 216 -11.27 -15.07 -10.47
N LEU A 217 -11.76 -14.58 -11.61
CA LEU A 217 -11.68 -13.18 -11.99
C LEU A 217 -12.95 -12.50 -11.51
N ILE A 218 -12.81 -11.52 -10.62
CA ILE A 218 -13.93 -10.81 -9.99
C ILE A 218 -13.73 -9.33 -10.27
N LYS A 219 -14.79 -8.69 -10.76
CA LYS A 219 -14.78 -7.28 -11.14
C LYS A 219 -14.30 -6.43 -9.95
N GLN A 220 -13.36 -5.52 -10.20
CA GLN A 220 -12.95 -4.55 -9.19
C GLN A 220 -14.05 -3.51 -9.00
N ILE A 221 -14.30 -3.11 -7.75
CA ILE A 221 -15.12 -1.93 -7.45
C ILE A 221 -14.27 -0.77 -6.97
N ARG A 222 -14.82 0.42 -7.19
CA ARG A 222 -14.32 1.69 -6.68
C ARG A 222 -15.40 2.38 -5.87
N GLY A 223 -14.99 3.27 -4.97
CA GLY A 223 -15.91 4.10 -4.20
C GLY A 223 -16.81 4.96 -5.09
N THR A 224 -18.01 5.29 -4.58
CA THR A 224 -18.96 6.21 -5.24
C THR A 224 -18.42 7.62 -5.44
N LEU A 225 -17.32 7.95 -4.74
CA LEU A 225 -16.58 9.21 -4.84
C LEU A 225 -15.56 9.22 -6.00
N GLY A 226 -15.49 8.17 -6.82
CA GLY A 226 -14.66 8.15 -8.04
C GLY A 226 -13.22 7.65 -7.87
N GLY A 227 -12.92 6.90 -6.81
CA GLY A 227 -11.58 6.33 -6.54
C GLY A 227 -11.09 5.28 -7.53
N ASP A 228 -9.99 4.63 -7.19
CA ASP A 228 -9.36 3.61 -8.01
C ASP A 228 -10.11 2.29 -7.94
N TYR A 229 -9.97 1.49 -9.01
CA TYR A 229 -10.50 0.14 -9.09
C TYR A 229 -9.54 -0.83 -8.41
N GLY A 230 -9.60 -0.88 -7.08
CA GLY A 230 -8.70 -1.71 -6.27
C GLY A 230 -9.33 -2.35 -5.04
N GLY A 231 -10.67 -2.36 -4.94
CA GLY A 231 -11.37 -2.82 -3.73
C GLY A 231 -11.07 -4.26 -3.29
N ASN A 232 -10.69 -5.16 -4.21
CA ASN A 232 -10.34 -6.55 -3.89
C ASN A 232 -8.84 -6.79 -3.69
N TYR A 233 -8.00 -5.75 -3.72
CA TYR A 233 -6.56 -5.90 -3.55
C TYR A 233 -6.16 -6.13 -2.08
N GLY A 234 -4.95 -6.66 -1.89
CA GLY A 234 -4.46 -7.12 -0.59
C GLY A 234 -4.35 -6.03 0.46
N GLY A 235 -4.08 -4.76 0.11
CA GLY A 235 -4.10 -3.66 1.09
C GLY A 235 -5.48 -3.44 1.75
N ASN A 236 -6.54 -3.99 1.17
CA ASN A 236 -7.90 -3.95 1.71
C ASN A 236 -8.30 -5.21 2.52
N LEU A 237 -7.36 -6.11 2.78
CA LEU A 237 -7.54 -7.38 3.48
C LEU A 237 -6.44 -7.56 4.54
N GLU A 238 -6.78 -7.34 5.81
CA GLU A 238 -5.83 -7.32 6.92
C GLU A 238 -6.23 -8.25 8.07
N PHE A 239 -5.31 -8.48 9.02
CA PHE A 239 -5.52 -9.45 10.11
C PHE A 239 -5.15 -8.88 11.48
N LEU A 240 -6.13 -8.84 12.38
CA LEU A 240 -5.85 -8.72 13.82
C LEU A 240 -5.09 -9.97 14.30
N PRO A 241 -4.13 -9.80 15.22
CA PRO A 241 -3.33 -10.91 15.70
C PRO A 241 -4.16 -11.92 16.50
N PRO A 242 -3.70 -13.18 16.59
CA PRO A 242 -4.24 -14.14 17.54
C PRO A 242 -4.24 -13.61 18.97
N SER A 243 -5.35 -13.82 19.66
CA SER A 243 -5.55 -13.47 21.07
C SER A 243 -6.17 -14.64 21.84
N GLN A 244 -6.42 -14.44 23.14
CA GLN A 244 -7.16 -15.44 23.92
C GLN A 244 -8.63 -15.55 23.46
N VAL A 245 -9.22 -14.44 22.99
CA VAL A 245 -10.61 -14.37 22.51
C VAL A 245 -10.70 -14.90 21.09
N HIS A 246 -9.74 -14.55 20.23
CA HIS A 246 -9.67 -14.94 18.82
C HIS A 246 -8.38 -15.70 18.54
N PRO A 247 -8.33 -17.02 18.76
CA PRO A 247 -7.10 -17.82 18.69
C PRO A 247 -6.42 -17.90 17.31
N HIS A 248 -7.13 -17.48 16.27
CA HIS A 248 -6.65 -17.41 14.89
C HIS A 248 -6.55 -15.96 14.38
N GLY A 249 -6.81 -14.97 15.24
CA GLY A 249 -6.97 -13.59 14.84
C GLY A 249 -8.32 -13.32 14.18
N VAL A 250 -8.50 -12.09 13.70
CA VAL A 250 -9.73 -11.66 13.02
C VAL A 250 -9.35 -11.03 11.68
N MET A 251 -10.04 -11.44 10.62
CA MET A 251 -9.87 -10.86 9.29
C MET A 251 -10.69 -9.58 9.16
N LEU A 252 -10.07 -8.54 8.63
CA LEU A 252 -10.65 -7.23 8.35
C LEU A 252 -10.67 -7.03 6.83
N MET A 253 -11.85 -6.72 6.28
CA MET A 253 -12.05 -6.55 4.83
C MET A 253 -12.73 -5.22 4.58
N GLY A 254 -12.07 -4.24 3.97
CA GLY A 254 -12.65 -2.91 3.77
C GLY A 254 -14.00 -2.91 3.04
N ASP A 255 -14.73 -1.80 3.14
CA ASP A 255 -16.08 -1.68 2.58
C ASP A 255 -16.14 -1.72 1.04
N LEU A 256 -14.98 -1.67 0.38
CA LEU A 256 -14.80 -1.91 -1.06
C LEU A 256 -14.46 -3.36 -1.46
N VAL A 257 -14.29 -4.31 -0.52
CA VAL A 257 -14.13 -5.73 -0.92
C VAL A 257 -15.47 -6.28 -1.42
N GLU A 258 -15.46 -6.92 -2.59
CA GLU A 258 -16.64 -7.46 -3.25
C GLU A 258 -17.34 -8.58 -2.46
N ALA A 259 -18.66 -8.69 -2.66
CA ALA A 259 -19.49 -9.68 -1.95
C ALA A 259 -19.05 -11.13 -2.20
N GLU A 260 -18.62 -11.47 -3.41
CA GLU A 260 -18.14 -12.81 -3.76
C GLU A 260 -16.83 -13.15 -3.01
N VAL A 261 -15.92 -12.18 -2.91
CA VAL A 261 -14.65 -12.32 -2.15
C VAL A 261 -14.94 -12.47 -0.66
N LYS A 262 -15.81 -11.60 -0.11
CA LYS A 262 -16.28 -11.70 1.28
C LYS A 262 -16.90 -13.06 1.57
N THR A 263 -17.75 -13.56 0.67
CA THR A 263 -18.43 -14.85 0.83
C THR A 263 -17.44 -16.01 0.89
N PHE A 264 -16.45 -16.03 -0.01
CA PHE A 264 -15.39 -17.05 0.00
C PHE A 264 -14.57 -16.98 1.29
N LEU A 265 -14.11 -15.79 1.68
CA LEU A 265 -13.29 -15.62 2.86
C LEU A 265 -14.09 -16.03 4.12
N MET A 266 -15.34 -15.58 4.26
CA MET A 266 -16.23 -15.96 5.38
C MET A 266 -16.47 -17.48 5.47
N ALA A 267 -16.48 -18.17 4.33
CA ALA A 267 -16.60 -19.62 4.28
C ALA A 267 -15.41 -20.37 4.91
N GLN A 268 -14.30 -19.68 5.23
CA GLN A 268 -13.18 -20.25 5.98
C GLN A 268 -13.44 -20.30 7.49
N GLU A 269 -14.45 -19.58 8.01
CA GLU A 269 -15.03 -19.64 9.36
C GLU A 269 -14.18 -19.25 10.59
N PHE A 270 -12.85 -19.36 10.56
CA PHE A 270 -12.05 -19.27 11.81
C PHE A 270 -11.49 -17.88 12.14
N GLN A 271 -11.65 -16.89 11.25
CA GLN A 271 -11.16 -15.52 11.44
C GLN A 271 -12.31 -14.49 11.38
N TYR A 272 -13.49 -14.87 11.88
CA TYR A 272 -14.72 -14.07 11.91
C TYR A 272 -15.37 -14.12 13.29
N ILE A 273 -16.20 -13.13 13.58
CA ILE A 273 -17.06 -13.08 14.77
C ILE A 273 -18.52 -13.10 14.31
N ASP A 274 -19.36 -13.91 14.93
CA ASP A 274 -20.82 -13.98 14.71
C ASP A 274 -21.26 -14.14 13.24
N GLN A 275 -20.42 -14.72 12.38
CA GLN A 275 -20.65 -14.81 10.93
C GLN A 275 -20.89 -13.46 10.23
N LYS A 276 -20.43 -12.34 10.81
CA LYS A 276 -20.56 -11.00 10.23
C LYS A 276 -19.29 -10.62 9.50
N SER A 277 -19.44 -10.09 8.28
CA SER A 277 -18.38 -9.33 7.62
C SER A 277 -18.23 -8.00 8.35
N PHE A 278 -17.04 -7.74 8.89
CA PHE A 278 -16.70 -6.42 9.40
C PHE A 278 -15.96 -5.67 8.32
N SER A 279 -16.59 -4.58 7.87
CA SER A 279 -16.07 -3.78 6.76
C SER A 279 -15.77 -2.37 7.22
N PRO A 280 -14.55 -2.13 7.73
CA PRO A 280 -14.15 -0.78 8.07
C PRO A 280 -14.20 0.11 6.81
N PRO A 281 -14.71 1.35 6.92
CA PRO A 281 -14.79 2.27 5.78
C PRO A 281 -13.43 2.50 5.14
N SER A 282 -13.34 2.22 3.84
CA SER A 282 -12.15 2.52 3.03
C SER A 282 -12.50 3.32 1.78
N LYS A 283 -13.77 3.34 1.35
CA LYS A 283 -14.26 4.10 0.18
C LYS A 283 -14.03 5.62 0.18
N TRP A 284 -13.65 6.20 1.33
CA TRP A 284 -13.32 7.62 1.44
C TRP A 284 -11.88 7.91 0.97
N LEU A 285 -11.05 6.89 0.84
CA LEU A 285 -9.73 6.96 0.26
C LEU A 285 -9.78 6.71 -1.25
N LYS A 286 -8.79 7.23 -1.97
CA LYS A 286 -8.68 7.04 -3.41
C LYS A 286 -8.35 5.61 -3.77
N VAL A 287 -7.29 5.04 -3.19
CA VAL A 287 -6.93 3.64 -3.40
C VAL A 287 -7.99 2.75 -2.76
N GLY A 288 -8.40 3.12 -1.54
CA GLY A 288 -9.60 2.58 -0.92
C GLY A 288 -9.31 1.36 -0.06
N HIS A 289 -8.18 1.37 0.62
CA HIS A 289 -7.63 0.26 1.39
C HIS A 289 -7.61 0.54 2.90
N VAL A 290 -7.55 -0.51 3.71
CA VAL A 290 -7.55 -0.38 5.18
C VAL A 290 -6.14 -0.14 5.74
N ASP A 291 -5.12 -0.57 5.01
CA ASP A 291 -3.71 -0.38 5.36
C ASP A 291 -3.25 1.10 5.24
N GLU A 292 -3.99 1.93 4.50
CA GLU A 292 -3.74 3.38 4.36
C GLU A 292 -3.90 4.15 5.69
N TYR A 293 -4.67 3.62 6.65
CA TYR A 293 -4.89 4.28 7.95
C TYR A 293 -4.65 3.38 9.17
N SER A 294 -4.38 2.09 8.99
CA SER A 294 -4.18 1.17 10.11
C SER A 294 -3.09 0.12 9.85
N SER A 295 -2.36 -0.23 10.91
CA SER A 295 -1.47 -1.41 10.94
C SER A 295 -1.65 -2.17 12.24
N PHE A 296 -1.73 -3.49 12.16
CA PHE A 296 -2.02 -4.36 13.28
C PHE A 296 -0.73 -4.97 13.81
N LEU A 297 -0.50 -4.89 15.12
CA LEU A 297 0.72 -5.36 15.78
C LEU A 297 0.38 -6.42 16.84
N SER A 298 1.40 -7.16 17.31
CA SER A 298 1.26 -8.13 18.40
C SER A 298 0.62 -7.52 19.64
N GLY A 299 -0.19 -8.32 20.36
CA GLY A 299 -0.83 -7.92 21.61
C GLY A 299 -2.02 -6.98 21.41
N SER A 300 -2.80 -7.18 20.36
CA SER A 300 -4.05 -6.43 20.09
C SER A 300 -3.82 -4.92 19.92
N ARG A 301 -2.65 -4.55 19.41
CA ARG A 301 -2.25 -3.16 19.20
C ARG A 301 -2.51 -2.75 17.76
N VAL A 302 -2.97 -1.52 17.58
CA VAL A 302 -3.25 -0.94 16.26
C VAL A 302 -2.52 0.39 16.17
N VAL A 303 -1.60 0.54 15.21
CA VAL A 303 -1.09 1.86 14.82
C VAL A 303 -2.11 2.47 13.88
N PHE A 304 -2.57 3.68 14.18
CA PHE A 304 -3.72 4.27 13.48
C PHE A 304 -3.45 5.73 13.12
N ALA A 305 -3.77 6.12 11.90
CA ALA A 305 -3.60 7.50 11.44
C ALA A 305 -4.54 8.45 12.21
N ASP A 306 -4.03 9.62 12.60
CA ASP A 306 -4.81 10.69 13.23
C ASP A 306 -4.52 12.03 12.52
N SER A 307 -5.50 12.45 11.71
CA SER A 307 -5.40 13.69 10.94
C SER A 307 -5.57 14.97 11.77
N ARG A 308 -6.28 14.89 12.89
CA ARG A 308 -6.40 16.00 13.83
C ARG A 308 -5.05 16.22 14.54
N MET A 309 -4.42 15.15 15.00
CA MET A 309 -3.08 15.19 15.61
C MET A 309 -2.05 15.79 14.65
N GLY A 310 -2.13 15.49 13.36
CA GLY A 310 -1.30 16.10 12.33
C GLY A 310 -1.33 17.64 12.39
N ILE A 311 -2.53 18.23 12.40
CA ILE A 311 -2.70 19.69 12.50
C ILE A 311 -2.27 20.23 13.88
N GLU A 312 -2.66 19.57 14.97
CA GLU A 312 -2.35 20.03 16.34
C GLU A 312 -0.84 20.14 16.57
N LYS A 313 -0.04 19.23 16.01
CA LYS A 313 1.43 19.30 16.08
C LYS A 313 2.03 20.51 15.37
N LEU A 314 1.39 21.01 14.32
CA LEU A 314 1.78 22.24 13.62
C LEU A 314 1.38 23.50 14.42
N GLU A 315 0.26 23.43 15.13
CA GLU A 315 -0.25 24.50 15.98
C GLU A 315 0.51 24.64 17.31
N ASP A 316 1.17 23.57 17.79
CA ASP A 316 1.87 23.56 19.06
C ASP A 316 3.07 24.52 19.08
N THR A 317 2.91 25.66 19.76
CA THR A 317 3.94 26.70 19.88
C THR A 317 5.16 26.29 20.70
N ALA A 318 5.06 25.22 21.51
CA ALA A 318 6.21 24.66 22.22
C ALA A 318 7.11 23.83 21.27
N ILE A 319 6.53 23.26 20.21
CA ILE A 319 7.27 22.50 19.19
C ILE A 319 7.74 23.43 18.06
N ILE A 320 6.85 24.28 17.54
CA ILE A 320 7.13 25.25 16.48
C ILE A 320 6.64 26.64 16.94
N PRO A 321 7.54 27.52 17.40
CA PRO A 321 7.18 28.89 17.74
C PRO A 321 6.45 29.58 16.58
N ALA A 322 5.41 30.37 16.88
CA ALA A 322 4.60 31.02 15.85
C ALA A 322 5.42 31.86 14.87
N ALA A 323 6.47 32.53 15.36
CA ALA A 323 7.41 33.31 14.55
C ALA A 323 8.26 32.47 13.57
N ASP A 324 8.41 31.17 13.84
CA ASP A 324 9.22 30.25 13.04
C ASP A 324 8.40 29.47 12.00
N ARG A 325 7.07 29.48 12.08
CA ARG A 325 6.19 28.72 11.16
C ARG A 325 6.42 29.06 9.69
N GLY A 326 6.81 30.29 9.40
CA GLY A 326 7.15 30.74 8.05
C GLY A 326 8.52 30.29 7.55
N LYS A 327 9.29 29.51 8.32
CA LYS A 327 10.54 28.89 7.86
C LYS A 327 10.59 27.38 8.11
N LYS A 328 9.63 26.81 8.83
CA LYS A 328 9.50 25.36 8.97
C LYS A 328 8.68 24.83 7.81
N VAL A 329 9.16 23.77 7.15
CA VAL A 329 8.60 23.31 5.88
C VAL A 329 8.43 21.81 5.84
N PHE A 330 7.41 21.34 5.12
CA PHE A 330 7.32 19.96 4.65
C PHE A 330 8.17 19.74 3.40
N PHE A 331 8.53 18.49 3.16
CA PHE A 331 9.20 17.96 1.96
C PHE A 331 10.65 18.40 1.76
N ALA A 332 11.26 19.05 2.76
CA ALA A 332 12.70 19.28 2.75
C ALA A 332 13.45 17.98 3.04
N THR A 333 14.51 17.69 2.26
CA THR A 333 15.31 16.45 2.43
C THR A 333 16.16 16.44 3.69
N SER A 334 16.63 17.62 4.13
CA SER A 334 17.45 17.82 5.34
C SER A 334 16.75 18.62 6.44
N GLY A 335 15.60 19.24 6.14
CA GLY A 335 14.91 20.17 7.04
C GLY A 335 15.66 21.48 7.31
N VAL A 336 16.81 21.71 6.68
CA VAL A 336 17.60 22.94 6.85
C VAL A 336 16.98 24.05 6.00
N THR A 337 16.60 25.14 6.68
CA THR A 337 15.91 26.28 6.08
C THR A 337 16.54 27.60 6.51
N GLN A 338 16.56 28.59 5.61
CA GLN A 338 16.99 29.95 5.94
C GLN A 338 15.97 30.97 5.46
N ALA A 339 15.38 31.72 6.39
CA ALA A 339 14.44 32.78 6.05
C ALA A 339 15.12 34.15 5.94
N GLY A 340 14.59 34.99 5.07
CA GLY A 340 15.08 36.35 4.90
C GLY A 340 14.03 37.28 4.31
N THR A 341 14.49 38.49 3.96
CA THR A 341 13.67 39.52 3.32
C THR A 341 14.41 40.03 2.10
N VAL A 342 13.69 40.16 0.98
CA VAL A 342 14.23 40.72 -0.26
C VAL A 342 14.64 42.16 0.01
N VAL A 343 15.90 42.49 -0.29
CA VAL A 343 16.44 43.84 -0.06
C VAL A 343 16.14 44.75 -1.25
N SER A 344 16.29 44.24 -2.47
CA SER A 344 15.91 44.94 -3.70
C SER A 344 15.68 43.94 -4.83
N GLY A 345 14.57 44.05 -5.56
CA GLY A 345 14.35 43.29 -6.78
C GLY A 345 14.79 44.09 -8.00
N THR A 346 15.61 43.53 -8.89
CA THR A 346 15.59 43.95 -10.30
C THR A 346 14.30 43.41 -10.91
N PRO A 347 13.52 44.21 -11.66
CA PRO A 347 12.37 43.69 -12.40
C PRO A 347 12.81 42.51 -13.28
N PHE A 348 11.95 41.49 -13.44
CA PHE A 348 12.09 40.57 -14.56
C PHE A 348 11.99 41.41 -15.84
N VAL A 349 13.12 41.80 -16.45
CA VAL A 349 13.10 42.58 -17.68
C VAL A 349 12.88 41.60 -18.82
N ASP A 350 11.64 41.49 -19.30
CA ASP A 350 11.38 40.86 -20.59
C ASP A 350 11.82 41.82 -21.70
N SER A 351 13.11 41.84 -21.99
CA SER A 351 13.63 42.45 -23.20
C SER A 351 14.11 41.36 -24.14
N ALA A 352 13.17 40.89 -24.97
CA ALA A 352 13.32 40.01 -26.11
C ALA A 352 13.49 38.52 -25.81
N LEU A 353 12.52 37.75 -26.33
CA LEU A 353 12.47 36.31 -26.60
C LEU A 353 13.74 35.78 -27.31
N THR A 354 14.89 35.80 -26.64
CA THR A 354 16.13 35.18 -27.09
C THR A 354 16.41 33.93 -26.24
N PRO A 355 16.86 32.81 -26.84
CA PRO A 355 16.57 31.47 -26.30
C PRO A 355 17.66 30.91 -25.38
N TYR A 356 18.56 31.74 -24.85
CA TYR A 356 19.66 31.33 -23.99
C TYR A 356 19.45 31.90 -22.59
N ILE A 357 19.81 31.10 -21.57
CA ILE A 357 19.85 31.42 -20.14
C ILE A 357 19.91 32.93 -19.91
N ASP A 358 18.76 33.52 -19.57
CA ASP A 358 18.72 34.96 -19.37
C ASP A 358 19.30 35.29 -17.99
N GLU A 359 20.56 35.70 -17.98
CA GLU A 359 21.29 36.18 -16.80
C GLU A 359 20.66 37.43 -16.15
N SER A 360 19.56 37.97 -16.70
CA SER A 360 18.84 39.15 -16.18
C SER A 360 17.89 38.87 -15.01
N ARG A 361 17.61 37.60 -14.65
CA ARG A 361 16.60 37.24 -13.63
C ARG A 361 17.19 37.03 -12.22
N ARG A 362 18.00 37.97 -11.75
CA ARG A 362 18.70 37.90 -10.45
C ARG A 362 17.87 38.53 -9.33
N ILE A 363 17.90 37.90 -8.16
CA ILE A 363 17.26 38.44 -6.95
C ILE A 363 18.32 38.77 -5.90
N TYR A 364 18.37 40.03 -5.48
CA TYR A 364 19.28 40.46 -4.43
C TYR A 364 18.71 40.11 -3.05
N LEU A 365 19.22 39.01 -2.48
CA LEU A 365 18.83 38.55 -1.15
C LEU A 365 19.49 39.34 -0.03
N GLY A 366 20.57 40.07 -0.34
CA GLY A 366 21.28 40.94 0.60
C GLY A 366 21.93 40.23 1.78
N THR A 367 22.24 38.93 1.65
CA THR A 367 22.90 38.17 2.72
C THR A 367 24.41 38.41 2.70
N ALA A 368 25.03 38.54 3.88
CA ALA A 368 26.48 38.72 4.01
C ALA A 368 27.31 37.50 3.55
N ASN A 369 26.66 36.34 3.35
CA ASN A 369 27.25 35.04 3.00
C ASN A 369 26.58 34.40 1.77
N ALA A 370 26.11 35.20 0.81
CA ALA A 370 25.31 34.72 -0.31
C ALA A 370 25.93 33.56 -1.10
N GLN A 371 27.25 33.52 -1.27
CA GLN A 371 27.92 32.39 -1.92
C GLN A 371 27.73 31.08 -1.17
N ALA A 372 27.96 31.07 0.16
CA ALA A 372 27.77 29.88 0.98
C ALA A 372 26.30 29.45 1.03
N ASP A 373 25.36 30.42 0.97
CA ASP A 373 23.94 30.13 0.85
C ASP A 373 23.62 29.47 -0.52
N MET A 374 24.16 29.98 -1.63
CA MET A 374 23.90 29.45 -2.98
C MET A 374 24.62 28.12 -3.28
N ASP A 375 25.68 27.80 -2.53
CA ASP A 375 26.33 26.48 -2.58
C ASP A 375 25.57 25.43 -1.77
N LYS A 376 24.70 25.87 -0.85
CA LYS A 376 23.95 25.00 0.06
C LYS A 376 22.48 24.84 -0.31
N PHE A 377 21.83 25.92 -0.73
CA PHE A 377 20.38 25.94 -0.94
C PHE A 377 20.04 25.81 -2.42
N ASN A 378 19.24 24.78 -2.75
CA ASN A 378 18.82 24.52 -4.12
C ASN A 378 17.45 25.11 -4.47
N TYR A 379 16.68 25.56 -3.46
CA TYR A 379 15.33 26.07 -3.67
C TYR A 379 15.04 27.31 -2.81
N ILE A 380 14.18 28.19 -3.34
CA ILE A 380 13.71 29.39 -2.67
C ILE A 380 12.18 29.51 -2.76
N ARG A 381 11.53 29.92 -1.68
CA ARG A 381 10.11 30.28 -1.61
C ARG A 381 9.99 31.77 -1.38
N PHE A 382 9.19 32.48 -2.17
CA PHE A 382 8.78 33.86 -1.92
C PHE A 382 7.31 33.93 -1.52
N TYR A 383 7.00 34.78 -0.54
CA TYR A 383 5.63 35.03 -0.10
C TYR A 383 4.97 36.19 -0.87
N GLN A 384 3.74 35.97 -1.34
CA GLN A 384 2.87 36.97 -1.97
C GLN A 384 1.57 37.15 -1.16
N GLY A 385 1.70 37.40 0.15
CA GLY A 385 0.58 37.53 1.09
C GLY A 385 0.41 36.31 2.00
N PRO A 386 -0.64 36.26 2.82
CA PRO A 386 -0.91 35.14 3.73
C PRO A 386 -1.35 33.92 2.91
N ALA A 387 -0.60 32.82 3.01
CA ALA A 387 -0.83 31.55 2.30
C ALA A 387 -0.65 31.55 0.77
N GLN A 388 0.14 32.47 0.19
CA GLN A 388 0.37 32.51 -1.26
C GLN A 388 1.80 32.89 -1.61
N GLY A 389 2.20 32.58 -2.85
CA GLY A 389 3.53 32.90 -3.36
C GLY A 389 4.03 31.85 -4.34
N TRP A 390 5.35 31.77 -4.52
CA TRP A 390 5.96 30.81 -5.44
C TRP A 390 7.27 30.23 -4.92
N VAL A 391 7.54 28.96 -5.24
CA VAL A 391 8.82 28.27 -5.04
C VAL A 391 9.59 28.28 -6.35
N ALA A 392 10.91 28.35 -6.30
CA ALA A 392 11.77 28.21 -7.47
C ALA A 392 13.06 27.45 -7.15
N LYS A 393 13.65 26.81 -8.17
CA LYS A 393 15.00 26.23 -8.10
C LYS A 393 16.06 27.32 -8.28
N ILE A 394 17.12 27.23 -7.51
CA ILE A 394 18.27 28.13 -7.52
C ILE A 394 19.39 27.53 -8.39
N LYS A 395 20.15 28.38 -9.08
CA LYS A 395 21.33 27.96 -9.85
C LYS A 395 22.46 27.70 -8.87
N THR A 396 22.92 26.47 -8.79
CA THR A 396 24.09 26.13 -7.98
C THR A 396 25.38 26.58 -8.67
N GLY A 397 26.35 27.09 -7.90
CA GLY A 397 27.73 27.24 -8.36
C GLY A 397 28.06 28.42 -9.29
N THR A 398 27.24 29.48 -9.38
CA THR A 398 27.69 30.72 -10.04
C THR A 398 27.14 31.95 -9.33
N VAL A 399 27.95 32.60 -8.47
CA VAL A 399 27.67 33.97 -8.02
C VAL A 399 28.43 34.92 -8.93
N THR A 400 27.70 35.67 -9.75
CA THR A 400 28.29 36.80 -10.48
C THR A 400 28.04 38.09 -9.69
N GLY A 401 28.98 38.44 -8.82
CA GLY A 401 28.97 39.70 -8.04
C GLY A 401 28.20 39.62 -6.71
N ASN A 402 28.67 40.42 -5.75
CA ASN A 402 28.26 40.48 -4.34
C ASN A 402 26.73 40.34 -4.11
N ASN A 403 26.29 39.17 -3.61
CA ASN A 403 25.00 38.92 -2.94
C ASN A 403 23.71 38.69 -3.76
N TYR A 404 23.82 38.14 -4.97
CA TYR A 404 22.67 37.75 -5.79
C TYR A 404 22.40 36.23 -5.75
N ALA A 405 21.12 35.85 -5.74
CA ALA A 405 20.65 34.51 -6.08
C ALA A 405 20.17 34.47 -7.52
N ASP A 406 20.78 33.60 -8.33
CA ASP A 406 20.35 33.33 -9.69
C ASP A 406 19.21 32.31 -9.65
N VAL A 407 17.98 32.75 -9.93
CA VAL A 407 16.83 31.85 -10.03
C VAL A 407 16.82 31.23 -11.42
N VAL A 408 16.83 29.90 -11.50
CA VAL A 408 16.87 29.21 -12.79
C VAL A 408 15.46 29.06 -13.33
N LEU A 409 15.28 29.54 -14.56
CA LEU A 409 14.25 29.05 -15.45
C LEU A 409 14.94 28.13 -16.45
N GLU A 410 14.89 26.81 -16.21
CA GLU A 410 15.49 25.89 -17.16
C GLU A 410 14.64 25.87 -18.44
N LYS A 411 15.26 26.23 -19.57
CA LYS A 411 14.85 25.70 -20.86
C LYS A 411 15.70 24.45 -21.08
N GLY A 412 15.06 23.28 -21.10
CA GLY A 412 15.72 21.99 -21.17
C GLY A 412 16.51 21.77 -22.46
N ASN A 413 17.29 20.68 -22.44
CA ASN A 413 18.34 20.26 -23.38
C ASN A 413 17.96 20.22 -24.88
N SER A 414 18.86 19.69 -25.71
CA SER A 414 18.85 19.56 -27.18
C SER A 414 17.52 19.28 -27.91
N ASN A 415 16.45 18.94 -27.20
CA ASN A 415 15.11 18.67 -27.74
C ASN A 415 14.08 19.80 -27.54
N ASN A 416 14.50 21.00 -27.10
CA ASN A 416 13.68 22.23 -27.09
C ASN A 416 12.43 22.17 -26.18
N THR A 417 12.42 21.29 -25.16
CA THR A 417 11.34 21.20 -24.16
C THR A 417 11.66 22.14 -22.98
N ILE A 418 10.81 23.14 -22.73
CA ILE A 418 10.94 24.05 -21.58
C ILE A 418 10.44 23.31 -20.33
N VAL A 419 11.27 23.18 -19.29
CA VAL A 419 10.86 22.58 -18.00
C VAL A 419 10.87 23.71 -16.95
N PRO A 420 9.70 24.26 -16.57
CA PRO A 420 9.67 25.31 -15.56
C PRO A 420 10.15 24.79 -14.20
N CYS A 421 11.12 25.46 -13.60
CA CYS A 421 11.55 25.20 -12.21
C CYS A 421 10.94 26.21 -11.22
N ILE A 422 9.74 26.72 -11.51
CA ILE A 422 8.99 27.66 -10.65
C ILE A 422 7.57 27.12 -10.44
N TRP A 423 7.12 27.15 -9.19
CA TRP A 423 5.86 26.60 -8.71
C TRP A 423 5.05 27.67 -7.97
N PHE A 424 3.83 27.97 -8.40
CA PHE A 424 2.93 28.87 -7.68
C PHE A 424 2.09 28.08 -6.67
N THR A 425 1.76 28.68 -5.53
CA THR A 425 0.79 28.13 -4.58
C THR A 425 -0.39 29.10 -4.44
N GLY A 426 -1.60 28.58 -4.68
CA GLY A 426 -2.85 29.30 -4.42
C GLY A 426 -3.22 29.35 -2.94
N LYS A 427 -4.36 29.99 -2.62
CA LYS A 427 -4.89 30.11 -1.23
C LYS A 427 -5.45 28.81 -0.65
N SER A 428 -5.64 27.78 -1.48
CA SER A 428 -6.34 26.55 -1.14
C SER A 428 -5.56 25.34 -1.63
N MET A 429 -5.18 24.47 -0.70
CA MET A 429 -4.61 23.14 -0.94
C MET A 429 -5.70 22.10 -1.21
N ALA A 430 -6.95 22.36 -0.83
CA ALA A 430 -8.10 21.50 -1.16
C ALA A 430 -8.53 21.71 -2.63
N GLY A 431 -8.24 20.74 -3.49
CA GLY A 431 -8.49 20.82 -4.93
C GLY A 431 -9.98 20.93 -5.29
N ASN A 432 -10.29 21.78 -6.28
CA ASN A 432 -11.61 21.85 -6.90
C ASN A 432 -11.62 21.04 -8.20
N SER A 433 -12.60 20.14 -8.37
CA SER A 433 -12.77 19.38 -9.60
C SER A 433 -13.39 20.21 -10.75
N ALA A 434 -14.14 21.28 -10.42
CA ALA A 434 -14.94 22.05 -11.38
C ALA A 434 -14.35 23.41 -11.79
N ILE A 435 -13.33 23.89 -11.08
CA ILE A 435 -12.66 25.16 -11.37
C ILE A 435 -11.20 24.83 -11.65
N GLY A 436 -10.58 25.49 -12.64
CA GLY A 436 -9.14 25.48 -12.88
C GLY A 436 -8.27 25.98 -11.69
N ASP A 437 -8.84 26.05 -10.49
CA ASP A 437 -8.21 26.20 -9.18
C ASP A 437 -7.76 24.83 -8.65
N LYS A 438 -6.97 24.14 -9.48
CA LYS A 438 -6.10 23.07 -9.03
C LYS A 438 -5.05 23.73 -8.13
N GLY A 439 -5.15 23.57 -6.80
CA GLY A 439 -4.15 24.08 -5.86
C GLY A 439 -2.77 23.48 -6.17
N TYR A 440 -2.02 24.18 -7.01
CA TYR A 440 -0.85 23.68 -7.73
C TYR A 440 0.37 23.45 -6.84
N MET A 441 1.19 22.43 -7.17
CA MET A 441 2.66 22.51 -7.27
C MET A 441 3.25 21.47 -8.26
N PHE A 442 3.50 21.82 -9.53
CA PHE A 442 3.93 20.91 -10.62
C PHE A 442 5.40 20.46 -10.61
N TYR A 443 5.77 19.29 -10.08
CA TYR A 443 7.07 18.71 -10.44
C TYR A 443 7.07 18.14 -11.87
N MET A 444 7.78 18.76 -12.81
CA MET A 444 8.15 18.09 -14.06
C MET A 444 9.58 17.55 -13.93
N ASP A 445 9.71 16.22 -14.05
CA ASP A 445 11.00 15.53 -14.10
C ASP A 445 11.87 16.08 -15.25
N PRO A 446 13.16 16.41 -15.02
CA PRO A 446 14.11 16.74 -16.08
C PRO A 446 14.47 15.57 -17.02
N GLY A 447 14.02 14.34 -16.75
CA GLY A 447 14.24 13.18 -17.63
C GLY A 447 12.94 12.43 -17.88
N GLY A 448 12.27 12.71 -19.00
CA GLY A 448 11.00 12.07 -19.36
C GLY A 448 11.02 10.55 -19.23
N TYR A 449 10.35 10.02 -18.20
CA TYR A 449 9.97 8.62 -18.12
C TYR A 449 8.51 8.51 -17.72
N PRO A 450 7.69 7.77 -18.49
CA PRO A 450 6.28 7.58 -18.17
C PRO A 450 6.13 6.75 -16.88
N PRO A 451 5.06 6.96 -16.11
CA PRO A 451 4.73 6.09 -14.98
C PRO A 451 4.55 4.63 -15.46
N PRO A 452 4.82 3.65 -14.58
CA PRO A 452 4.94 2.23 -14.91
C PRO A 452 3.70 1.57 -15.54
N ASN A 453 2.54 2.22 -15.52
CA ASN A 453 1.29 1.61 -15.97
C ASN A 453 0.99 1.78 -17.47
N GLY A 454 1.90 2.36 -18.27
CA GLY A 454 1.61 2.64 -19.69
C GLY A 454 0.41 3.58 -19.90
N ALA A 455 -0.14 4.14 -18.82
CA ALA A 455 -1.06 5.24 -18.88
C ALA A 455 -0.27 6.40 -19.47
N ASN A 456 -0.67 6.84 -20.67
CA ASN A 456 -0.30 8.15 -21.17
C ASN A 456 -0.47 9.11 -20.00
N VAL A 457 0.62 9.69 -19.50
CA VAL A 457 0.50 10.92 -18.71
C VAL A 457 -0.34 11.81 -19.61
N PRO A 458 -1.57 12.20 -19.22
CA PRO A 458 -2.34 13.14 -20.01
C PRO A 458 -1.40 14.29 -20.22
N ASN A 459 -1.06 14.55 -21.49
CA ASN A 459 -0.05 15.49 -21.95
C ASN A 459 0.27 16.49 -20.84
N ALA A 460 1.51 16.47 -20.32
CA ALA A 460 2.00 17.48 -19.37
C ALA A 460 1.30 18.79 -19.73
N PRO A 461 0.41 19.32 -18.87
CA PRO A 461 -0.56 20.32 -19.31
C PRO A 461 0.24 21.37 -20.05
N SER A 462 -0.11 21.61 -21.31
CA SER A 462 0.52 22.61 -22.15
C SER A 462 0.72 23.82 -21.25
N ALA A 463 1.98 24.12 -20.95
CA ALA A 463 2.40 25.10 -19.96
C ALA A 463 1.35 26.21 -19.91
N PRO A 464 0.58 26.38 -18.81
CA PRO A 464 -0.53 27.33 -18.81
C PRO A 464 0.04 28.66 -19.29
N SER A 465 -0.62 29.35 -20.22
CA SER A 465 -0.12 30.58 -20.85
C SER A 465 0.09 31.77 -19.89
N LEU A 466 0.11 31.52 -18.58
CA LEU A 466 0.22 32.45 -17.46
C LEU A 466 1.68 32.86 -17.12
N TRP A 467 2.66 32.42 -17.90
CA TRP A 467 4.09 32.62 -17.64
C TRP A 467 4.59 34.07 -17.70
N PRO A 468 3.97 35.04 -18.43
CA PRO A 468 4.49 36.41 -18.48
C PRO A 468 4.10 37.30 -17.28
N ASN A 469 3.19 36.88 -16.40
CA ASN A 469 2.63 37.75 -15.35
C ASN A 469 3.11 37.38 -13.94
N MET A 470 4.36 36.94 -13.77
CA MET A 470 4.93 36.75 -12.43
C MET A 470 5.26 38.11 -11.81
N PRO A 471 4.67 38.49 -10.66
CA PRO A 471 5.12 39.67 -9.94
C PRO A 471 6.56 39.44 -9.50
N ALA A 472 7.48 40.30 -9.94
CA ALA A 472 8.82 40.35 -9.39
C ALA A 472 8.73 40.46 -7.86
N PRO A 473 9.55 39.72 -7.09
CA PRO A 473 9.55 39.89 -5.66
C PRO A 473 10.04 41.31 -5.34
N ASN A 474 9.19 42.06 -4.66
CA ASN A 474 9.46 43.43 -4.25
C ASN A 474 10.36 43.45 -3.02
N ALA A 475 11.09 44.55 -2.84
CA ALA A 475 11.76 44.83 -1.58
C ALA A 475 10.77 44.68 -0.41
N GLY A 476 11.17 43.97 0.63
CA GLY A 476 10.31 43.66 1.78
C GLY A 476 9.56 42.32 1.69
N ASN A 477 9.49 41.67 0.53
CA ASN A 477 8.92 40.31 0.46
C ASN A 477 9.77 39.34 1.28
N LYS A 478 9.11 38.44 2.02
CA LYS A 478 9.78 37.39 2.77
C LYS A 478 10.17 36.24 1.84
N TYR A 479 11.24 35.55 2.17
CA TYR A 479 11.63 34.31 1.49
C TYR A 479 12.11 33.23 2.47
N VAL A 480 12.13 31.98 2.00
CA VAL A 480 12.75 30.83 2.66
C VAL A 480 13.59 30.06 1.65
N LEU A 481 14.84 29.79 2.00
CA LEU A 481 15.75 28.91 1.28
C LEU A 481 15.65 27.49 1.85
N VAL A 482 15.74 26.48 0.98
CA VAL A 482 15.69 25.05 1.34
C VAL A 482 16.79 24.29 0.59
N GLU A 483 17.52 23.43 1.31
CA GLU A 483 18.70 22.72 0.79
C GLU A 483 18.33 21.74 -0.32
N GLY A 484 17.31 20.94 -0.10
CA GLY A 484 16.79 20.03 -1.10
C GLY A 484 15.35 19.67 -0.78
N THR A 485 14.66 19.15 -1.78
CA THR A 485 13.22 18.92 -1.72
C THR A 485 12.86 17.57 -2.26
N LYS A 486 11.77 17.01 -1.76
CA LYS A 486 11.04 15.92 -2.38
C LYS A 486 9.89 16.53 -3.19
N GLY A 487 9.80 16.16 -4.46
CA GLY A 487 8.77 16.65 -5.39
C GLY A 487 8.23 15.49 -6.23
N GLY A 488 7.05 15.66 -6.83
CA GLY A 488 6.45 14.62 -7.68
C GLY A 488 4.99 14.90 -8.04
N TYR A 489 4.46 14.17 -9.03
CA TYR A 489 3.03 14.14 -9.32
C TYR A 489 2.38 13.06 -8.42
N PRO A 490 1.47 13.41 -7.49
CA PRO A 490 0.49 12.46 -7.01
C PRO A 490 -0.45 12.17 -8.18
N HIS A 491 -0.70 10.90 -8.45
CA HIS A 491 -1.83 10.37 -9.22
C HIS A 491 -2.59 11.37 -10.12
N SER A 492 -2.62 11.14 -11.45
CA SER A 492 -3.16 11.96 -12.58
C SER A 492 -4.36 12.93 -12.38
N GLU A 493 -5.13 12.83 -11.31
CA GLU A 493 -6.31 13.64 -11.00
C GLU A 493 -6.05 14.70 -9.90
N TYR A 494 -5.06 14.50 -9.02
CA TYR A 494 -4.71 15.48 -7.99
C TYR A 494 -3.71 16.52 -8.50
N SER A 495 -3.73 17.69 -7.87
CA SER A 495 -2.75 18.72 -8.18
C SER A 495 -1.38 18.30 -7.62
N PRO A 496 -0.30 18.63 -8.33
CA PRO A 496 1.01 18.08 -8.01
C PRO A 496 1.59 18.53 -6.66
N ILE A 497 2.45 17.70 -6.05
CA ILE A 497 2.97 17.90 -4.69
C ILE A 497 3.98 19.04 -4.70
N PRO A 498 3.91 19.93 -3.69
CA PRO A 498 4.96 20.88 -3.43
C PRO A 498 6.38 20.34 -3.51
N ALA A 499 7.28 21.05 -4.19
CA ALA A 499 8.70 20.96 -3.86
C ALA A 499 8.88 21.17 -2.34
N PHE A 500 8.21 22.17 -1.76
CA PHE A 500 8.02 22.28 -0.32
C PHE A 500 6.91 23.28 0.01
N ILE A 501 6.37 23.19 1.22
CA ILE A 501 5.33 24.09 1.74
C ILE A 501 5.59 24.41 3.22
N THR A 502 5.35 25.65 3.62
CA THR A 502 5.63 26.09 4.99
C THR A 502 4.50 25.78 5.94
N VAL A 503 4.82 25.61 7.22
CA VAL A 503 3.82 25.42 8.28
C VAL A 503 2.86 26.62 8.35
N HIS A 504 3.36 27.83 8.10
CA HIS A 504 2.53 29.03 8.05
C HIS A 504 1.46 28.95 6.96
N GLU A 505 1.80 28.45 5.76
CA GLU A 505 0.84 28.30 4.66
C GLU A 505 -0.22 27.25 4.98
N ILE A 506 0.20 26.12 5.56
CA ILE A 506 -0.73 25.06 5.96
C ILE A 506 -1.77 25.59 6.96
N LEU A 507 -1.31 26.29 8.00
CA LEU A 507 -2.19 26.78 9.06
C LEU A 507 -3.05 28.00 8.65
N MET A 508 -2.68 28.69 7.58
CA MET A 508 -3.47 29.80 7.04
C MET A 508 -4.53 29.33 6.03
N ASP A 509 -4.43 28.10 5.55
CA ASP A 509 -5.49 27.45 4.79
C ASP A 509 -6.54 26.87 5.75
N ALA A 510 -7.50 27.72 6.12
CA ALA A 510 -8.59 27.34 7.01
C ALA A 510 -9.38 26.14 6.51
N GLU A 511 -9.48 25.93 5.20
CA GLU A 511 -10.18 24.79 4.65
C GLU A 511 -9.39 23.49 4.82
N PHE A 512 -8.09 23.50 4.53
CA PHE A 512 -7.25 22.31 4.73
C PHE A 512 -7.18 21.92 6.20
N VAL A 513 -7.10 22.91 7.09
CA VAL A 513 -7.15 22.73 8.55
C VAL A 513 -8.49 22.10 8.97
N ASP A 514 -9.62 22.65 8.51
CA ASP A 514 -10.97 22.14 8.81
C ASP A 514 -11.17 20.73 8.25
N PHE A 515 -10.70 20.48 7.02
CA PHE A 515 -10.72 19.16 6.38
C PHE A 515 -10.01 18.10 7.21
N ASN A 516 -8.79 18.41 7.71
CA ASN A 516 -8.01 17.47 8.50
C ASN A 516 -8.58 17.30 9.92
N LYS A 517 -8.97 18.38 10.59
CA LYS A 517 -9.49 18.31 11.97
C LYS A 517 -10.88 17.68 12.08
N ASN A 518 -11.72 17.82 11.05
CA ASN A 518 -13.13 17.44 11.14
C ASN A 518 -13.53 16.34 10.16
N TYR A 519 -13.26 16.48 8.85
CA TYR A 519 -13.84 15.59 7.84
C TYR A 519 -13.05 14.28 7.69
N SER A 520 -11.75 14.36 7.42
CA SER A 520 -10.90 13.16 7.38
C SER A 520 -10.85 12.49 8.76
N TYR A 521 -10.78 13.27 9.84
CA TYR A 521 -10.83 12.76 11.21
C TYR A 521 -12.15 12.02 11.49
N LYS A 522 -13.29 12.48 10.98
CA LYS A 522 -14.56 11.76 11.09
C LYS A 522 -14.52 10.41 10.37
N SER A 523 -13.96 10.33 9.17
CA SER A 523 -13.79 9.06 8.46
C SER A 523 -12.87 8.10 9.22
N LEU A 524 -11.79 8.61 9.80
CA LEU A 524 -10.88 7.85 10.66
C LEU A 524 -11.58 7.34 11.92
N LEU A 525 -12.40 8.17 12.58
CA LEU A 525 -13.18 7.78 13.75
C LEU A 525 -14.21 6.70 13.42
N ASP A 526 -14.90 6.80 12.27
CA ASP A 526 -15.83 5.76 11.80
C ASP A 526 -15.09 4.44 11.54
N SER A 527 -13.87 4.52 11.02
CA SER A 527 -12.99 3.37 10.76
C SER A 527 -12.48 2.72 12.04
N GLU A 528 -12.05 3.51 13.03
CA GLU A 528 -11.72 3.02 14.37
C GLU A 528 -12.91 2.27 14.99
N ASN A 529 -14.10 2.87 14.96
CA ASN A 529 -15.31 2.26 15.53
C ASN A 529 -15.65 0.93 14.85
N ALA A 530 -15.49 0.85 13.52
CA ALA A 530 -15.71 -0.37 12.77
C ALA A 530 -14.68 -1.47 13.10
N ILE A 531 -13.40 -1.11 13.26
CA ILE A 531 -12.35 -2.05 13.67
C ILE A 531 -12.58 -2.55 15.10
N ARG A 532 -12.98 -1.65 16.03
CA ARG A 532 -13.35 -2.06 17.40
C ARG A 532 -14.54 -3.01 17.41
N ALA A 533 -15.56 -2.75 16.58
CA ALA A 533 -16.69 -3.66 16.43
C ALA A 533 -16.24 -5.01 15.87
N ALA A 534 -15.28 -5.03 14.95
CA ALA A 534 -14.71 -6.24 14.36
C ALA A 534 -13.94 -7.10 15.35
N ALA A 535 -13.35 -6.51 16.38
CA ALA A 535 -12.67 -7.25 17.45
C ALA A 535 -13.64 -7.92 18.44
N GLY A 536 -14.93 -7.55 18.41
CA GLY A 536 -15.94 -8.11 19.32
C GLY A 536 -15.60 -7.84 20.78
N ALA A 537 -15.44 -8.91 21.58
CA ALA A 537 -15.07 -8.81 22.99
C ALA A 537 -13.58 -8.52 23.24
N GLU A 538 -12.73 -8.56 22.21
CA GLU A 538 -11.30 -8.27 22.36
C GLU A 538 -11.08 -6.75 22.52
N SER A 539 -10.29 -6.39 23.52
CA SER A 539 -9.89 -4.99 23.74
C SER A 539 -8.70 -4.64 22.84
N LEU A 540 -8.91 -3.69 21.95
CA LEU A 540 -7.85 -3.16 21.09
C LEU A 540 -7.21 -1.90 21.69
N ASN A 541 -5.87 -1.87 21.68
CA ASN A 541 -5.08 -0.72 22.08
C ASN A 541 -4.63 0.09 20.85
N PHE A 542 -5.28 1.24 20.62
CA PHE A 542 -4.97 2.12 19.51
C PHE A 542 -3.84 3.09 19.87
N THR A 543 -2.82 3.13 19.02
CA THR A 543 -1.70 4.06 19.06
C THR A 543 -1.82 5.01 17.88
N PHE A 544 -2.17 6.26 18.17
CA PHE A 544 -2.42 7.27 17.13
C PHE A 544 -1.11 7.92 16.66
N VAL A 545 -0.97 8.08 15.35
CA VAL A 545 0.19 8.72 14.70
C VAL A 545 -0.24 9.89 13.82
N PRO A 546 0.51 11.01 13.77
CA PRO A 546 0.12 12.19 13.01
C PRO A 546 0.13 11.91 11.51
N ALA A 547 -0.99 12.10 10.84
CA ALA A 547 -1.11 12.02 9.39
C ALA A 547 -1.80 13.28 8.86
N LEU A 548 -1.71 13.55 7.57
CA LEU A 548 -2.51 14.58 6.90
C LEU A 548 -3.02 14.03 5.57
N PHE A 549 -4.16 14.53 5.10
CA PHE A 549 -4.78 14.10 3.86
C PHE A 549 -5.14 15.29 2.96
N PHE A 550 -5.11 15.06 1.66
CA PHE A 550 -5.82 15.85 0.66
C PHE A 550 -7.23 15.26 0.44
N GLY A 551 -8.21 16.09 0.04
CA GLY A 551 -9.56 15.63 -0.29
C GLY A 551 -10.17 16.37 -1.48
N THR A 552 -10.83 15.65 -2.40
CA THR A 552 -11.52 16.26 -3.56
C THR A 552 -12.81 17.00 -3.15
N LYS A 553 -13.07 18.15 -3.78
CA LYS A 553 -14.37 18.83 -3.72
C LYS A 553 -15.28 18.36 -4.86
N ASP A 554 -16.51 17.96 -4.53
CA ASP A 554 -17.56 17.65 -5.52
C ASP A 554 -18.36 18.89 -5.97
N SER A 555 -18.30 19.98 -5.22
CA SER A 555 -18.91 21.28 -5.55
C SER A 555 -18.25 22.32 -4.63
N ASN A 556 -18.38 23.62 -4.91
CA ASN A 556 -17.78 24.71 -4.10
C ASN A 556 -18.28 24.78 -2.62
N THR A 557 -18.81 23.70 -2.06
CA THR A 557 -19.35 23.61 -0.69
C THR A 557 -18.55 22.63 0.16
N LEU A 558 -18.23 23.05 1.39
CA LEU A 558 -17.72 22.18 2.46
C LEU A 558 -18.89 21.34 3.00
N SER A 559 -19.35 20.34 2.25
CA SER A 559 -20.40 19.44 2.74
C SER A 559 -19.82 18.43 3.75
N ALA A 560 -20.64 17.97 4.71
CA ALA A 560 -20.31 16.93 5.69
C ALA A 560 -20.08 15.51 5.09
N ALA A 561 -20.10 15.38 3.77
CA ALA A 561 -19.86 14.11 3.10
C ALA A 561 -18.36 13.74 3.13
N PRO A 562 -18.02 12.44 3.18
CA PRO A 562 -16.64 12.00 2.96
C PRO A 562 -16.15 12.48 1.58
N ARG A 563 -14.90 12.93 1.54
CA ARG A 563 -14.21 13.35 0.30
C ARG A 563 -13.25 12.27 -0.13
N LEU A 564 -13.05 12.10 -1.44
CA LEU A 564 -12.05 11.17 -1.95
C LEU A 564 -10.66 11.66 -1.57
N SER A 565 -9.94 10.88 -0.77
CA SER A 565 -8.75 11.34 -0.05
C SER A 565 -7.49 10.56 -0.41
N VAL A 566 -6.35 11.24 -0.32
CA VAL A 566 -5.00 10.65 -0.42
C VAL A 566 -4.11 11.25 0.66
N ALA A 567 -3.06 10.55 1.05
CA ALA A 567 -2.08 11.05 2.01
C ALA A 567 -1.40 12.34 1.51
N PHE A 568 -1.24 13.33 2.39
CA PHE A 568 -0.56 14.61 2.09
C PHE A 568 0.96 14.46 2.17
N ASN A 569 1.42 13.85 3.25
CA ASN A 569 2.77 13.37 3.48
C ASN A 569 2.71 11.85 3.63
N PRO A 570 3.83 11.12 3.49
CA PRO A 570 3.83 9.67 3.52
C PRO A 570 3.06 9.11 4.72
N GLY A 571 2.03 8.30 4.45
CA GLY A 571 1.06 7.85 5.45
C GLY A 571 1.67 6.91 6.48
N PRO A 572 1.92 7.35 7.74
CA PRO A 572 2.72 6.57 8.68
C PRO A 572 2.08 5.26 9.14
N ALA A 573 0.76 5.11 8.99
CA ALA A 573 0.06 3.88 9.33
C ALA A 573 0.27 2.77 8.28
N ASN A 574 0.61 3.11 7.03
CA ASN A 574 0.96 2.18 5.96
C ASN A 574 2.42 1.69 6.11
N LEU A 575 2.75 1.27 7.33
CA LEU A 575 4.07 0.79 7.74
C LEU A 575 4.20 -0.72 7.56
N GLN A 576 5.43 -1.23 7.47
CA GLN A 576 5.70 -2.66 7.42
C GLN A 576 6.32 -3.17 8.75
N PRO A 577 5.60 -4.00 9.53
CA PRO A 577 6.18 -4.64 10.72
C PRO A 577 7.10 -5.79 10.31
N LEU A 578 8.34 -5.77 10.77
CA LEU A 578 9.36 -6.77 10.45
C LEU A 578 10.08 -7.24 11.73
N THR A 579 10.54 -8.48 11.71
CA THR A 579 11.43 -9.03 12.74
C THR A 579 12.87 -8.73 12.35
N VAL A 580 13.62 -8.11 13.25
CA VAL A 580 15.04 -7.80 13.11
C VAL A 580 15.80 -8.61 14.15
N PRO A 581 16.79 -9.46 13.75
CA PRO A 581 17.45 -10.39 14.67
C PRO A 581 18.04 -9.75 15.94
N THR A 582 18.47 -8.50 15.87
CA THR A 582 19.14 -7.79 16.97
C THR A 582 18.18 -7.09 17.93
N VAL A 583 16.94 -6.77 17.51
CA VAL A 583 15.99 -5.96 18.30
C VAL A 583 14.60 -6.57 18.42
N GLY A 584 14.34 -7.72 17.80
CA GLY A 584 13.02 -8.34 17.77
C GLY A 584 12.09 -7.62 16.79
N ASN A 585 10.87 -7.29 17.21
CA ASN A 585 9.91 -6.62 16.33
C ASN A 585 10.29 -5.15 16.12
N ALA A 586 10.31 -4.72 14.87
CA ALA A 586 10.55 -3.35 14.45
C ALA A 586 9.52 -2.89 13.43
N LEU A 587 9.31 -1.57 13.35
CA LEU A 587 8.41 -0.92 12.42
C LEU A 587 9.21 -0.17 11.37
N PHE A 588 8.99 -0.51 10.10
CA PHE A 588 9.52 0.21 8.95
C PHE A 588 8.45 1.17 8.45
N VAL A 589 8.57 2.42 8.86
CA VAL A 589 7.54 3.46 8.72
C VAL A 589 7.90 4.35 7.52
N PRO A 590 6.94 4.75 6.67
CA PRO A 590 7.19 5.75 5.62
C PRO A 590 7.84 7.01 6.20
N ARG A 591 8.90 7.51 5.57
CA ARG A 591 9.61 8.71 6.04
C ARG A 591 8.71 9.93 5.88
N GLN A 592 8.61 10.78 6.91
CA GLN A 592 7.53 11.79 6.93
C GLN A 592 7.86 13.06 6.14
N PHE A 593 9.15 13.38 5.99
CA PHE A 593 9.60 14.66 5.41
C PHE A 593 8.84 15.85 5.99
N GLY A 594 8.62 15.83 7.30
CA GLY A 594 7.88 16.83 8.03
C GLY A 594 8.74 18.03 8.44
N PRO A 595 8.12 19.02 9.10
CA PRO A 595 8.83 20.18 9.59
C PRO A 595 9.85 19.82 10.66
N VAL A 596 11.08 20.33 10.52
CA VAL A 596 12.13 20.14 11.51
C VAL A 596 12.11 21.26 12.55
N ASN A 597 11.97 20.93 13.83
CA ASN A 597 11.94 21.90 14.92
C ASN A 597 13.32 22.59 15.13
N ASN A 598 13.42 23.45 16.14
CA ASN A 598 14.68 24.17 16.40
C ASN A 598 15.79 23.28 17.01
N ALA A 599 15.47 22.07 17.43
CA ALA A 599 16.43 21.07 17.89
C ALA A 599 16.95 20.17 16.73
N GLY A 600 16.52 20.42 15.49
CA GLY A 600 16.94 19.62 14.34
C GLY A 600 16.20 18.29 14.20
N VAL A 601 15.03 18.14 14.84
CA VAL A 601 14.23 16.91 14.81
C VAL A 601 12.95 17.12 14.01
N ASP A 602 12.65 16.18 13.10
CA ASP A 602 11.35 16.10 12.42
C ASP A 602 10.23 15.82 13.45
N ILE A 603 9.23 16.70 13.49
CA ILE A 603 8.22 16.69 14.54
C ILE A 603 7.23 15.53 14.42
N TYR A 604 7.01 15.01 13.21
CA TYR A 604 6.11 13.87 12.98
C TYR A 604 6.84 12.58 13.25
N GLU A 605 8.08 12.43 12.75
CA GLU A 605 8.92 11.29 13.07
C GLU A 605 9.15 11.17 14.59
N SER A 606 9.39 12.29 15.28
CA SER A 606 9.51 12.31 16.73
C SER A 606 8.22 11.89 17.44
N ALA A 607 7.06 12.34 16.96
CA ALA A 607 5.78 11.98 17.54
C ALA A 607 5.46 10.49 17.33
N ILE A 608 5.78 9.96 16.15
CA ILE A 608 5.65 8.53 15.82
C ILE A 608 6.55 7.71 16.75
N ARG A 609 7.85 8.01 16.83
CA ARG A 609 8.79 7.29 17.73
C ARG A 609 8.31 7.30 19.19
N ALA A 610 7.73 8.41 19.65
CA ALA A 610 7.18 8.49 21.00
C ALA A 610 5.94 7.62 21.19
N ALA A 611 5.03 7.61 20.19
CA ALA A 611 3.79 6.84 20.23
C ALA A 611 4.05 5.32 20.25
N VAL A 612 5.00 4.83 19.45
CA VAL A 612 5.41 3.42 19.37
C VAL A 612 6.73 3.16 20.09
N SER A 613 6.90 3.74 21.29
CA SER A 613 8.15 3.66 22.05
C SER A 613 8.53 2.25 22.53
N SER A 614 7.60 1.29 22.44
CA SER A 614 7.86 -0.14 22.68
C SER A 614 8.54 -0.86 21.51
N GLU A 615 8.63 -0.23 20.35
CA GLU A 615 9.17 -0.78 19.12
C GLU A 615 10.47 -0.08 18.70
N SER A 616 11.34 -0.83 18.02
CA SER A 616 12.36 -0.18 17.19
C SER A 616 11.70 0.40 15.95
N VAL A 617 12.03 1.63 15.59
CA VAL A 617 11.43 2.34 14.44
C VAL A 617 12.51 2.75 13.45
N TYR A 618 12.32 2.39 12.19
CA TYR A 618 13.15 2.78 11.07
C TYR A 618 12.29 3.50 10.04
N PHE A 619 12.67 4.71 9.64
CA PHE A 619 11.97 5.46 8.61
C PHE A 619 12.53 5.10 7.23
N VAL A 620 11.65 4.74 6.31
CA VAL A 620 11.99 4.28 4.96
C VAL A 620 11.65 5.38 3.97
N ASP A 621 12.61 5.77 3.13
CA ASP A 621 12.37 6.70 2.03
C ASP A 621 11.70 5.95 0.86
N ASP A 622 10.38 6.09 0.75
CA ASP A 622 9.50 5.47 -0.25
C ASP A 622 8.91 6.48 -1.24
N TRP A 623 9.42 7.72 -1.20
CA TRP A 623 8.81 8.86 -1.88
C TRP A 623 8.66 8.67 -3.40
N GLU A 624 9.77 8.35 -4.07
CA GLU A 624 9.87 8.42 -5.53
C GLU A 624 8.99 7.42 -6.28
N LEU A 625 8.78 6.23 -5.70
CA LEU A 625 8.05 5.15 -6.37
C LEU A 625 6.65 4.93 -5.78
N TYR A 626 6.51 5.05 -4.46
CA TYR A 626 5.30 4.66 -3.74
C TYR A 626 4.46 5.87 -3.37
N HIS A 627 4.96 6.80 -2.54
CA HIS A 627 4.15 7.90 -2.01
C HIS A 627 3.49 8.72 -3.12
N VAL A 628 4.29 9.14 -4.11
CA VAL A 628 3.79 9.90 -5.27
C VAL A 628 2.81 9.10 -6.14
N SER A 629 2.80 7.77 -6.01
CA SER A 629 1.88 6.89 -6.73
C SER A 629 0.65 6.50 -5.89
N GLY A 630 0.51 7.02 -4.66
CA GLY A 630 -0.67 6.82 -3.82
C GLY A 630 -0.60 5.64 -2.84
N GLY A 631 0.58 5.08 -2.59
CA GLY A 631 0.78 4.03 -1.58
C GLY A 631 2.10 4.24 -0.84
N GLU A 632 2.40 3.42 0.15
CA GLU A 632 3.62 3.60 0.96
C GLU A 632 4.37 2.27 1.14
N VAL A 633 5.20 2.17 2.19
CA VAL A 633 6.01 0.99 2.49
C VAL A 633 5.23 -0.32 2.50
N HIS A 634 4.05 -0.34 3.12
CA HIS A 634 3.23 -1.55 3.18
C HIS A 634 2.72 -1.92 1.78
N CYS A 635 2.09 -0.99 1.04
CA CYS A 635 1.61 -1.23 -0.33
C CYS A 635 2.73 -1.75 -1.26
N GLY A 636 3.94 -1.25 -1.06
CA GLY A 636 5.11 -1.55 -1.89
C GLY A 636 5.78 -2.89 -1.63
N SER A 637 5.40 -3.60 -0.57
CA SER A 637 6.02 -4.86 -0.17
C SER A 637 5.01 -5.92 0.25
N ILE A 638 5.43 -7.18 0.36
CA ILE A 638 4.63 -8.25 0.99
C ILE A 638 5.58 -9.18 1.75
N VAL A 639 5.14 -9.66 2.90
CA VAL A 639 5.99 -10.42 3.82
C VAL A 639 5.48 -11.83 4.00
N LYS A 640 6.33 -12.83 3.70
CA LYS A 640 6.09 -14.20 4.13
C LYS A 640 6.56 -14.34 5.58
N ARG A 641 5.65 -14.78 6.45
CA ARG A 641 5.86 -14.87 7.90
C ARG A 641 5.91 -16.31 8.39
N ALA A 642 6.42 -16.49 9.60
CA ALA A 642 6.33 -17.75 10.33
C ALA A 642 4.87 -18.19 10.42
N LEU A 643 4.67 -19.51 10.41
CA LEU A 643 3.34 -20.09 10.50
C LEU A 643 2.90 -20.10 11.97
N PRO A 644 1.68 -19.63 12.30
CA PRO A 644 1.21 -19.60 13.69
C PRO A 644 1.26 -20.97 14.37
N ALA A 645 1.39 -21.03 15.69
CA ALA A 645 1.44 -22.31 16.42
C ALA A 645 0.07 -23.00 16.54
N THR A 646 -1.03 -22.24 16.58
CA THR A 646 -2.37 -22.78 16.86
C THR A 646 -2.87 -23.69 15.73
N ASP A 647 -3.39 -24.86 16.10
CA ASP A 647 -4.08 -25.78 15.19
C ASP A 647 -5.56 -25.40 15.10
N TRP A 648 -6.08 -25.20 13.89
CA TRP A 648 -7.44 -24.69 13.66
C TRP A 648 -8.56 -25.62 14.15
N TRP A 649 -8.30 -26.92 14.26
CA TRP A 649 -9.28 -27.90 14.72
C TRP A 649 -9.32 -28.07 16.25
N THR A 650 -8.40 -27.44 16.98
CA THR A 650 -8.28 -27.64 18.45
C THR A 650 -9.14 -26.70 19.27
N LYS A 651 -9.71 -25.66 18.66
CA LYS A 651 -10.58 -24.70 19.34
C LYS A 651 -11.93 -24.59 18.64
N ILE A 652 -12.98 -24.57 19.45
CA ILE A 652 -14.37 -24.50 19.00
C ILE A 652 -14.57 -23.18 18.25
N LYS A 653 -15.31 -23.22 17.13
CA LYS A 653 -15.71 -22.01 16.39
C LYS A 653 -16.31 -20.99 17.39
N PRO A 654 -15.90 -19.71 17.33
CA PRO A 654 -16.49 -18.65 18.14
C PRO A 654 -18.01 -18.61 18.03
#